data_AF-A0AB38XY91-F1
#
_entry.id   AF-A0AB38XY91-F1
#
_cell.length_a   1.000
_cell.length_b   1.000
_cell.length_c   1.000
_cell.angle_alpha   90.00
_cell.angle_beta   90.00
_cell.angle_gamma   90.00
#
_symmetry.space_group_name_H-M   'P 1'
#
loop_
_entity.id
_entity.type
_entity.pdbx_description
1 polymer ?
#
loop_
_entity_poly.entity_id
_entity_poly.type
_entity_poly.pdbx_seq_one_letter_code
_entity_poly.pdbx_strand_id
1 'polypeptide(L)'
;MLAAIAVAVFILLIPGTVLGWVSGLRPTLALASAGPLTMGVIGFSAWSSHALGLDYTWLFVASMWAWFCAIGYLVRRFIPRATPEDGFDSGVVTAMIVAGVTVVGSMRAMLVLNDVPGGPGAIREAWDMLWHTNFLRFIDEHAIASPTAAGDLMNQETGAEMFYPTGWHAVAGLLPGSVFLDSNVFAFLAPALLLPAATAVLARTAVGPKWAAYAGPAAAVATLMLPEIWVALWRTSSMPYLLAVATLPIAAALTMRGYIVPATLALVGTFITHPAGAIAAVLFVGLWLITQPSVSGLARTLIIGALSLVMTLPAALSASGQGESVAGFTGQIEISRSESLWRTLIGFSRYADEPIFSQTVLVLVLIGLVVALVSRLPDSPWAPWPALAFGLLFVVSDSAQSRWDEPFGTYLKFIGTFFYDMPYRMQAVMGILRAVLVGYAVAAAVVAIVAAAQWIVAKRNQPVKSWNPALAMGLVAALAIVPATWVSGPAQREAIRGSFGSTFVTAADMEAIDWLSEQPHAFEGHILNDRRDGSAWMYAIAGLPTLFRHFSFSDKTAEASKKLPTNVDLLGSHPEFDAMAKKLGVHYIISSPPGVNTDGTEALSMRSWAWHAPGLTPVYHDGSVMIFAVNKMFSPEELHAVVNSSPHRPARPNPLWMPPRQPIIPSPDEAADPLAGAHITVDSRRGAIETINADLPRALRLSGDTSAHIDSIVQRANEKLRQRGAIVGAHSLADGTESAATVIVGRSSEDQTLSGDNIGDRGFSVSAVVESLEPKDDDPADWQLAAGVRDGMVFRGFNPHSSYSTNGVPTEFRTGLAPAVAVNQSSRSHAPTVALSLGAVGAEKLTRDLADPAMQDKWADAIVDGIASMLRQNRHLVTAPEPELIPEFAGVGAY
;
A
#
# COMPACT_ATOMS: atom_id res chain seq x y z
N MET A 1 -4.61 20.49 -16.74
CA MET A 1 -5.76 19.62 -16.39
C MET A 1 -6.76 19.44 -17.54
N LEU A 2 -7.39 20.48 -18.09
CA LEU A 2 -8.39 20.34 -19.17
C LEU A 2 -7.88 19.56 -20.40
N ALA A 3 -6.64 19.80 -20.82
CA ALA A 3 -6.02 19.05 -21.91
C ALA A 3 -5.91 17.53 -21.58
N ALA A 4 -5.42 17.19 -20.39
CA ALA A 4 -5.33 15.80 -19.92
C ALA A 4 -6.72 15.14 -19.86
N ILE A 5 -7.76 15.83 -19.39
CA ILE A 5 -9.13 15.34 -19.40
C ILE A 5 -9.61 15.09 -20.83
N ALA A 6 -9.42 16.05 -21.73
CA ALA A 6 -9.88 15.93 -23.11
C ALA A 6 -9.21 14.76 -23.84
N VAL A 7 -7.89 14.60 -23.66
CA VAL A 7 -7.12 13.48 -24.24
C VAL A 7 -7.54 12.15 -23.60
N ALA A 8 -7.71 12.08 -22.26
CA ALA A 8 -8.18 10.87 -21.60
C ALA A 8 -9.58 10.46 -22.06
N VAL A 9 -10.53 11.40 -22.17
CA VAL A 9 -11.87 11.14 -22.73
C VAL A 9 -11.77 10.67 -24.17
N PHE A 10 -10.93 11.30 -24.99
CA PHE A 10 -10.70 10.89 -26.36
C PHE A 10 -10.19 9.45 -26.44
N ILE A 11 -9.11 9.11 -25.72
CA ILE A 11 -8.52 7.76 -25.71
C ILE A 11 -9.55 6.74 -25.22
N LEU A 12 -10.25 7.01 -24.12
CA LEU A 12 -11.16 6.05 -23.50
C LEU A 12 -12.44 5.81 -24.32
N LEU A 13 -12.90 6.80 -25.10
CA LEU A 13 -14.17 6.71 -25.82
C LEU A 13 -14.02 6.51 -27.32
N ILE A 14 -13.13 7.22 -28.01
CA ILE A 14 -13.17 7.28 -29.49
C ILE A 14 -12.55 6.04 -30.15
N PRO A 15 -11.28 5.66 -29.89
CA PRO A 15 -10.65 4.50 -30.52
C PRO A 15 -11.44 3.21 -30.32
N GLY A 16 -11.88 2.95 -29.08
CA GLY A 16 -12.66 1.78 -28.74
C GLY A 16 -14.07 1.78 -29.35
N THR A 17 -14.74 2.94 -29.46
CA THR A 17 -16.03 3.03 -30.16
C THR A 17 -15.88 2.66 -31.63
N VAL A 18 -14.88 3.22 -32.31
CA VAL A 18 -14.62 2.93 -33.72
C VAL A 18 -14.31 1.45 -33.91
N LEU A 19 -13.40 0.90 -33.10
CA LEU A 19 -13.04 -0.52 -33.11
C LEU A 19 -14.26 -1.43 -32.87
N GLY A 20 -15.06 -1.13 -31.85
CA GLY A 20 -16.28 -1.84 -31.55
C GLY A 20 -17.27 -1.81 -32.72
N TRP A 21 -17.47 -0.63 -33.31
CA TRP A 21 -18.39 -0.44 -34.43
C TRP A 21 -17.96 -1.20 -35.69
N VAL A 22 -16.68 -1.11 -36.08
CA VAL A 22 -16.17 -1.86 -37.25
C VAL A 22 -16.20 -3.37 -37.00
N SER A 23 -16.06 -3.80 -35.73
CA SER A 23 -16.19 -5.20 -35.30
C SER A 23 -17.64 -5.71 -35.17
N GLY A 24 -18.63 -4.87 -35.47
CA GLY A 24 -20.04 -5.27 -35.54
C GLY A 24 -20.90 -4.90 -34.33
N LEU A 25 -20.38 -4.14 -33.37
CA LEU A 25 -21.20 -3.57 -32.30
C LEU A 25 -22.09 -2.45 -32.85
N ARG A 26 -23.30 -2.33 -32.28
CA ARG A 26 -24.19 -1.18 -32.52
C ARG A 26 -23.62 0.08 -31.85
N PRO A 27 -23.93 1.30 -32.35
CA PRO A 27 -23.27 2.54 -31.89
C PRO A 27 -23.26 2.74 -30.37
N THR A 28 -24.40 2.56 -29.69
CA THR A 28 -24.46 2.75 -28.23
C THR A 28 -23.70 1.69 -27.46
N LEU A 29 -23.65 0.46 -27.97
CA LEU A 29 -22.90 -0.62 -27.35
C LEU A 29 -21.40 -0.45 -27.61
N ALA A 30 -21.02 -0.03 -28.81
CA ALA A 30 -19.65 0.32 -29.16
C ALA A 30 -19.10 1.42 -28.22
N LEU A 31 -19.90 2.46 -27.97
CA LEU A 31 -19.56 3.52 -27.03
C LEU A 31 -19.39 3.00 -25.60
N ALA A 32 -20.34 2.18 -25.12
CA ALA A 32 -20.24 1.59 -23.78
C ALA A 32 -19.07 0.61 -23.62
N SER A 33 -18.60 0.00 -24.72
CA SER A 33 -17.45 -0.92 -24.76
C SER A 33 -16.12 -0.24 -25.02
N ALA A 34 -16.10 1.08 -25.26
CA ALA A 34 -14.93 1.77 -25.75
C ALA A 34 -13.70 1.65 -24.83
N GLY A 35 -13.90 1.84 -23.51
CA GLY A 35 -12.82 1.75 -22.52
C GLY A 35 -12.06 0.43 -22.60
N PRO A 36 -12.67 -0.72 -22.27
CA PRO A 36 -11.97 -2.00 -22.26
C PRO A 36 -11.37 -2.40 -23.61
N LEU A 37 -12.02 -2.07 -24.73
CA LEU A 37 -11.47 -2.33 -26.06
C LEU A 37 -10.17 -1.55 -26.27
N THR A 38 -10.16 -0.28 -25.89
CA THR A 38 -8.97 0.57 -25.94
C THR A 38 -7.89 0.04 -25.01
N MET A 39 -8.24 -0.34 -23.77
CA MET A 39 -7.29 -0.96 -22.83
C MET A 39 -6.68 -2.25 -23.40
N GLY A 40 -7.46 -3.06 -24.12
CA GLY A 40 -6.98 -4.29 -24.75
C GLY A 40 -5.95 -4.02 -25.83
N VAL A 41 -6.19 -3.01 -26.68
CA VAL A 41 -5.24 -2.58 -27.71
C VAL A 41 -3.98 -1.97 -27.09
N ILE A 42 -4.14 -1.01 -26.18
CA ILE A 42 -3.04 -0.29 -25.55
C ILE A 42 -2.19 -1.23 -24.71
N GLY A 43 -2.82 -2.08 -23.88
CA GLY A 43 -2.12 -3.05 -23.06
C GLY A 43 -1.33 -4.07 -23.89
N PHE A 44 -1.92 -4.57 -24.98
CA PHE A 44 -1.20 -5.45 -25.90
C PHE A 44 -0.06 -4.73 -26.62
N SER A 45 -0.25 -3.47 -27.00
CA SER A 45 0.78 -2.63 -27.61
C SER A 45 1.94 -2.37 -26.64
N ALA A 46 1.65 -2.18 -25.36
CA ALA A 46 2.66 -1.97 -24.34
C ALA A 46 3.57 -3.19 -24.17
N TRP A 47 3.00 -4.40 -24.19
CA TRP A 47 3.78 -5.63 -24.22
C TRP A 47 4.54 -5.81 -25.54
N SER A 48 3.87 -5.66 -26.68
CA SER A 48 4.45 -5.98 -27.98
C SER A 48 5.55 -5.02 -28.42
N SER A 49 5.47 -3.73 -28.06
CA SER A 49 6.53 -2.75 -28.31
C SER A 49 7.85 -3.19 -27.67
N HIS A 50 7.84 -3.49 -26.37
CA HIS A 50 9.02 -3.99 -25.66
C HIS A 50 9.51 -5.33 -26.22
N ALA A 51 8.61 -6.27 -26.50
CA ALA A 51 8.98 -7.57 -27.09
C ALA A 51 9.64 -7.43 -28.48
N LEU A 52 9.36 -6.35 -29.21
CA LEU A 52 9.94 -6.03 -30.51
C LEU A 52 11.17 -5.10 -30.40
N GLY A 53 11.55 -4.65 -29.20
CA GLY A 53 12.61 -3.66 -28.99
C GLY A 53 12.27 -2.28 -29.58
N LEU A 54 10.99 -1.91 -29.58
CA LEU A 54 10.48 -0.64 -30.09
C LEU A 54 9.98 0.25 -28.95
N ASP A 55 10.12 1.56 -29.13
CA ASP A 55 9.60 2.54 -28.19
C ASP A 55 8.07 2.52 -28.14
N TYR A 56 7.52 2.56 -26.93
CA TYR A 56 6.11 2.74 -26.69
C TYR A 56 5.69 4.18 -26.97
N THR A 57 5.16 4.42 -28.19
CA THR A 57 4.78 5.76 -28.65
C THR A 57 3.34 5.82 -29.14
N TRP A 58 2.80 7.03 -29.24
CA TRP A 58 1.51 7.31 -29.90
C TRP A 58 1.40 6.70 -31.30
N LEU A 59 2.48 6.77 -32.09
CA LEU A 59 2.49 6.23 -33.45
C LEU A 59 2.36 4.70 -33.44
N PHE A 60 3.08 4.02 -32.54
CA PHE A 60 2.99 2.58 -32.40
C PHE A 60 1.59 2.14 -31.95
N VAL A 61 1.04 2.82 -30.94
CA VAL A 61 -0.32 2.55 -30.44
C VAL A 61 -1.39 2.80 -31.51
N ALA A 62 -1.29 3.90 -32.27
CA ALA A 62 -2.21 4.19 -33.36
C ALA A 62 -2.13 3.15 -34.49
N SER A 63 -0.92 2.66 -34.79
CA SER A 63 -0.70 1.59 -35.78
C SER A 63 -1.31 0.26 -35.32
N MET A 64 -1.13 -0.11 -34.06
CA MET A 64 -1.76 -1.29 -33.47
C MET A 64 -3.28 -1.17 -33.45
N TRP A 65 -3.82 0.00 -33.09
CA TRP A 65 -5.25 0.26 -33.16
C TRP A 65 -5.80 0.09 -34.58
N ALA A 66 -5.15 0.65 -35.58
CA ALA A 66 -5.55 0.49 -36.99
C ALA A 66 -5.53 -0.98 -37.42
N TRP A 67 -4.53 -1.74 -36.97
CA TRP A 67 -4.42 -3.18 -37.21
C TRP A 67 -5.59 -3.97 -36.59
N PHE A 68 -5.93 -3.70 -35.33
CA PHE A 68 -7.09 -4.34 -34.68
C PHE A 68 -8.43 -3.91 -35.30
N CYS A 69 -8.56 -2.66 -35.76
CA CYS A 69 -9.72 -2.22 -36.54
C CYS A 69 -9.86 -3.00 -37.85
N ALA A 70 -8.74 -3.21 -38.56
CA ALA A 70 -8.72 -4.02 -39.78
C ALA A 70 -9.13 -5.46 -39.49
N ILE A 71 -8.58 -6.09 -38.44
CA ILE A 71 -8.99 -7.44 -38.03
C ILE A 71 -10.47 -7.49 -37.69
N GLY A 72 -10.97 -6.56 -36.87
CA GLY A 72 -12.38 -6.49 -36.51
C GLY A 72 -13.31 -6.40 -37.71
N TYR A 73 -12.96 -5.54 -38.67
CA TYR A 73 -13.68 -5.41 -39.94
C TYR A 73 -13.63 -6.70 -40.78
N LEU A 74 -12.45 -7.30 -40.95
CA LEU A 74 -12.27 -8.51 -41.75
C LEU A 74 -13.02 -9.70 -41.13
N VAL A 75 -12.92 -9.90 -39.82
CA VAL A 75 -13.66 -10.96 -39.10
C VAL A 75 -15.15 -10.75 -39.23
N ARG A 76 -15.66 -9.53 -39.05
CA ARG A 76 -17.08 -9.21 -39.27
C ARG A 76 -17.51 -9.52 -40.72
N ARG A 77 -16.67 -9.18 -41.71
CA ARG A 77 -17.00 -9.30 -43.13
C ARG A 77 -16.99 -10.75 -43.64
N PHE A 78 -16.04 -11.56 -43.16
CA PHE A 78 -15.74 -12.90 -43.68
C PHE A 78 -16.14 -14.03 -42.73
N ILE A 79 -16.35 -13.75 -41.45
CA ILE A 79 -16.83 -14.70 -40.44
C ILE A 79 -18.09 -14.12 -39.78
N PRO A 80 -19.25 -14.03 -40.47
CA PRO A 80 -20.46 -13.41 -39.92
C PRO A 80 -20.89 -14.04 -38.59
N ARG A 81 -20.62 -15.35 -38.41
CA ARG A 81 -20.89 -16.06 -37.16
C ARG A 81 -20.12 -15.50 -35.95
N ALA A 82 -19.02 -14.79 -36.15
CA ALA A 82 -18.27 -14.16 -35.05
C ALA A 82 -19.03 -13.01 -34.38
N THR A 83 -20.03 -12.45 -35.07
CA THR A 83 -20.95 -11.45 -34.53
C THR A 83 -22.32 -12.10 -34.32
N PRO A 84 -22.90 -12.07 -33.11
CA PRO A 84 -24.24 -12.57 -32.86
C PRO A 84 -25.29 -11.70 -33.55
N GLU A 85 -26.42 -12.30 -33.95
CA GLU A 85 -27.62 -11.52 -34.28
C GLU A 85 -28.21 -11.00 -32.97
N ASP A 86 -28.04 -9.70 -32.74
CA ASP A 86 -28.39 -9.10 -31.48
C ASP A 86 -29.24 -7.83 -31.70
N GLY A 87 -30.40 -7.83 -31.04
CA GLY A 87 -31.41 -6.79 -31.08
C GLY A 87 -31.15 -5.59 -30.16
N PHE A 88 -29.96 -5.46 -29.56
CA PHE A 88 -29.67 -4.43 -28.56
C PHE A 88 -29.95 -3.00 -29.05
N ASP A 89 -31.08 -2.43 -28.66
CA ASP A 89 -31.38 -1.02 -28.82
C ASP A 89 -31.44 -0.40 -27.43
N SER A 90 -30.63 0.62 -27.19
CA SER A 90 -30.64 1.31 -25.91
C SER A 90 -31.89 2.15 -25.71
N GLY A 91 -32.48 2.68 -26.78
CA GLY A 91 -33.44 3.75 -26.68
C GLY A 91 -32.78 5.05 -26.21
N VAL A 92 -33.24 6.18 -26.74
CA VAL A 92 -32.63 7.49 -26.50
C VAL A 92 -32.68 7.87 -25.02
N VAL A 93 -33.77 7.54 -24.31
CA VAL A 93 -33.94 7.90 -22.89
C VAL A 93 -32.92 7.19 -22.00
N THR A 94 -32.73 5.88 -22.15
CA THR A 94 -31.71 5.13 -21.39
C THR A 94 -30.31 5.66 -21.68
N ALA A 95 -29.99 5.94 -22.95
CA ALA A 95 -28.70 6.50 -23.32
C ALA A 95 -28.47 7.88 -22.67
N MET A 96 -29.48 8.75 -22.66
CA MET A 96 -29.40 10.08 -22.01
C MET A 96 -29.21 9.96 -20.50
N ILE A 97 -29.91 9.06 -19.81
CA ILE A 97 -29.73 8.86 -18.36
C ILE A 97 -28.31 8.38 -18.06
N VAL A 98 -27.83 7.35 -18.78
CA VAL A 98 -26.49 6.81 -18.59
C VAL A 98 -25.43 7.88 -18.85
N ALA A 99 -25.59 8.68 -19.92
CA ALA A 99 -24.71 9.81 -20.22
C ALA A 99 -24.75 10.86 -19.10
N GLY A 100 -25.94 11.23 -18.61
CA GLY A 100 -26.11 12.18 -17.51
C GLY A 100 -25.44 11.73 -16.21
N VAL A 101 -25.63 10.46 -15.82
CA VAL A 101 -24.96 9.85 -14.67
C VAL A 101 -23.44 9.86 -14.84
N THR A 102 -22.95 9.53 -16.03
CA THR A 102 -21.52 9.51 -16.36
C THR A 102 -20.90 10.90 -16.25
N VAL A 103 -21.56 11.92 -16.81
CA VAL A 103 -21.12 13.32 -16.73
C VAL A 103 -21.12 13.79 -15.28
N VAL A 104 -22.19 13.55 -14.53
CA VAL A 104 -22.30 13.95 -13.11
C VAL A 104 -21.23 13.27 -12.26
N GLY A 105 -21.02 11.95 -12.40
CA GLY A 105 -20.00 11.21 -11.67
C GLY A 105 -18.59 11.70 -11.99
N SER A 106 -18.28 11.89 -13.27
CA SER A 106 -16.97 12.38 -13.72
C SER A 106 -16.71 13.82 -13.25
N MET A 107 -17.69 14.72 -13.39
CA MET A 107 -17.59 16.10 -12.93
C MET A 107 -17.38 16.16 -11.41
N ARG A 108 -18.09 15.33 -10.62
CA ARG A 108 -17.89 15.28 -9.16
C ARG A 108 -16.45 14.96 -8.79
N ALA A 109 -15.86 13.96 -9.44
CA ALA A 109 -14.48 13.58 -9.16
C ALA A 109 -13.49 14.69 -9.61
N MET A 110 -13.69 15.25 -10.81
CA MET A 110 -12.80 16.27 -11.37
C MET A 110 -12.89 17.62 -10.64
N LEU A 111 -14.07 18.04 -10.19
CA LEU A 111 -14.23 19.28 -9.42
C LEU A 111 -13.53 19.17 -8.06
N VAL A 112 -13.66 18.02 -7.38
CA VAL A 112 -12.93 17.81 -6.13
C VAL A 112 -11.43 17.80 -6.37
N LEU A 113 -10.96 17.13 -7.43
CA LEU A 113 -9.55 17.06 -7.80
C LEU A 113 -8.97 18.45 -8.11
N ASN A 114 -9.74 19.33 -8.76
CA ASN A 114 -9.32 20.71 -9.02
C ASN A 114 -9.08 21.49 -7.72
N ASP A 115 -9.80 21.14 -6.65
CA ASP A 115 -9.82 21.85 -5.38
C ASP A 115 -9.03 21.12 -4.27
N VAL A 116 -8.10 20.24 -4.62
CA VAL A 116 -7.17 19.61 -3.65
C VAL A 116 -6.03 20.57 -3.29
N PRO A 117 -5.44 20.46 -2.08
CA PRO A 117 -4.23 21.20 -1.73
C PRO A 117 -3.11 20.98 -2.76
N GLY A 118 -2.44 22.06 -3.20
CA GLY A 118 -1.41 22.01 -4.26
C GLY A 118 -1.96 21.86 -5.68
N GLY A 119 -3.28 21.73 -5.86
CA GLY A 119 -3.93 21.59 -7.16
C GLY A 119 -3.84 20.18 -7.75
N PRO A 120 -4.41 19.95 -8.94
CA PRO A 120 -4.57 18.60 -9.53
C PRO A 120 -3.24 17.91 -9.90
N GLY A 121 -2.14 18.66 -9.97
CA GLY A 121 -0.78 18.14 -10.20
C GLY A 121 0.02 17.90 -8.92
N ALA A 122 -0.59 18.05 -7.74
CA ALA A 122 0.07 17.78 -6.46
C ALA A 122 0.40 16.30 -6.30
N ILE A 123 1.40 16.02 -5.47
CA ILE A 123 1.76 14.67 -5.05
C ILE A 123 0.57 14.09 -4.29
N ARG A 124 0.10 12.94 -4.75
CA ARG A 124 -0.88 12.15 -4.04
C ARG A 124 -0.16 11.08 -3.26
N GLU A 125 -0.01 11.31 -1.98
CA GLU A 125 0.75 10.49 -1.08
C GLU A 125 -0.09 9.31 -0.59
N ALA A 126 0.02 8.20 -1.32
CA ALA A 126 -0.57 6.93 -0.95
C ALA A 126 0.39 5.81 -1.33
N TRP A 127 0.31 4.70 -0.59
CA TRP A 127 1.18 3.53 -0.75
C TRP A 127 1.35 3.12 -2.22
N ASP A 128 0.25 2.80 -2.91
CA ASP A 128 0.28 2.35 -4.31
C ASP A 128 0.66 3.50 -5.28
N MET A 129 0.44 4.77 -4.91
CA MET A 129 0.64 5.90 -5.82
C MET A 129 2.11 6.24 -6.05
N LEU A 130 2.98 5.93 -5.07
CA LEU A 130 4.45 5.96 -5.28
C LEU A 130 4.83 5.11 -6.49
N TRP A 131 4.40 3.84 -6.50
CA TRP A 131 4.69 2.92 -7.59
C TRP A 131 4.16 3.47 -8.91
N HIS A 132 2.91 3.91 -8.93
CA HIS A 132 2.25 4.37 -10.15
C HIS A 132 2.94 5.58 -10.78
N THR A 133 3.31 6.58 -9.96
CA THR A 133 3.96 7.80 -10.46
C THR A 133 5.40 7.54 -10.90
N ASN A 134 6.14 6.69 -10.18
CA ASN A 134 7.47 6.24 -10.60
C ASN A 134 7.43 5.43 -11.89
N PHE A 135 6.41 4.58 -12.08
CA PHE A 135 6.23 3.86 -13.34
C PHE A 135 5.92 4.81 -14.51
N LEU A 136 5.11 5.85 -14.28
CA LEU A 136 4.86 6.86 -15.32
C LEU A 136 6.14 7.63 -15.70
N ARG A 137 7.00 7.96 -14.72
CA ARG A 137 8.32 8.53 -15.01
C ARG A 137 9.18 7.56 -15.83
N PHE A 138 9.17 6.29 -15.49
CA PHE A 138 9.89 5.26 -16.25
C PHE A 138 9.41 5.13 -17.70
N ILE A 139 8.09 5.23 -17.93
CA ILE A 139 7.53 5.28 -19.29
C ILE A 139 8.00 6.54 -20.03
N ASP A 140 8.01 7.69 -19.35
CA ASP A 140 8.46 8.97 -19.92
C ASP A 140 9.95 8.94 -20.32
N GLU A 141 10.81 8.35 -19.49
CA GLU A 141 12.26 8.28 -19.72
C GLU A 141 12.68 7.19 -20.72
N HIS A 142 12.05 6.02 -20.64
CA HIS A 142 12.50 4.83 -21.37
C HIS A 142 11.56 4.38 -22.48
N ALA A 143 10.37 4.98 -22.60
CA ALA A 143 9.32 4.54 -23.50
C ALA A 143 8.97 3.03 -23.33
N ILE A 144 9.00 2.52 -22.10
CA ILE A 144 8.66 1.12 -21.77
C ILE A 144 7.42 1.09 -20.87
N ALA A 145 6.31 0.60 -21.41
CA ALA A 145 5.05 0.40 -20.67
C ALA A 145 4.69 -1.09 -20.45
N SER A 146 5.61 -2.01 -20.76
CA SER A 146 5.32 -3.44 -20.83
C SER A 146 4.99 -4.05 -19.46
N PRO A 147 3.95 -4.91 -19.38
CA PRO A 147 3.60 -5.60 -18.14
C PRO A 147 4.62 -6.66 -17.69
N THR A 148 5.60 -7.00 -18.54
CA THR A 148 6.67 -7.96 -18.21
C THR A 148 8.01 -7.30 -17.91
N ALA A 149 8.08 -5.96 -18.02
CA ALA A 149 9.31 -5.17 -17.84
C ALA A 149 9.32 -4.37 -16.54
N ALA A 150 8.40 -4.65 -15.60
CA ALA A 150 8.36 -3.93 -14.32
C ALA A 150 9.60 -4.18 -13.45
N GLY A 151 10.37 -5.23 -13.77
CA GLY A 151 11.63 -5.58 -13.13
C GLY A 151 12.71 -4.53 -13.35
N ASP A 152 12.72 -3.90 -14.53
CA ASP A 152 13.67 -2.84 -14.89
C ASP A 152 13.50 -1.61 -13.98
N LEU A 153 12.29 -1.40 -13.46
CA LEU A 153 11.99 -0.34 -12.49
C LEU A 153 12.21 -0.80 -11.03
N MET A 154 11.82 -2.02 -10.68
CA MET A 154 11.86 -2.49 -9.28
C MET A 154 13.23 -3.02 -8.85
N ASN A 155 13.90 -3.77 -9.72
CA ASN A 155 15.02 -4.64 -9.38
C ASN A 155 16.35 -4.05 -9.88
N GLN A 156 16.71 -2.86 -9.39
CA GLN A 156 17.86 -2.07 -9.88
C GLN A 156 19.22 -2.79 -9.79
N GLU A 157 19.41 -3.72 -8.85
CA GLU A 157 20.69 -4.47 -8.73
C GLU A 157 20.82 -5.58 -9.79
N THR A 158 19.73 -6.29 -10.08
CA THR A 158 19.78 -7.58 -10.78
C THR A 158 19.13 -7.56 -12.16
N GLY A 159 18.25 -6.59 -12.42
CA GLY A 159 17.39 -6.58 -13.60
C GLY A 159 16.43 -7.78 -13.66
N ALA A 160 16.16 -8.44 -12.52
CA ALA A 160 15.29 -9.61 -12.51
C ALA A 160 13.90 -9.27 -13.06
N GLU A 161 13.37 -10.12 -13.94
CA GLU A 161 12.05 -9.90 -14.54
C GLU A 161 10.95 -9.82 -13.46
N MET A 162 9.97 -8.93 -13.69
CA MET A 162 8.81 -8.78 -12.83
C MET A 162 7.58 -8.48 -13.69
N PHE A 163 6.51 -9.25 -13.45
CA PHE A 163 5.18 -8.91 -13.92
C PHE A 163 4.59 -7.76 -13.11
N TYR A 164 3.93 -6.83 -13.80
CA TYR A 164 2.99 -5.88 -13.21
C TYR A 164 1.86 -5.57 -14.21
N PRO A 165 0.58 -5.45 -13.80
CA PRO A 165 -0.50 -5.10 -14.72
C PRO A 165 -0.45 -3.61 -15.12
N THR A 166 0.19 -3.32 -16.26
CA THR A 166 0.49 -1.95 -16.70
C THR A 166 -0.61 -1.27 -17.50
N GLY A 167 -1.77 -1.89 -17.75
CA GLY A 167 -2.80 -1.33 -18.63
C GLY A 167 -3.20 0.10 -18.26
N TRP A 168 -3.33 0.40 -16.97
CA TRP A 168 -3.59 1.75 -16.48
C TRP A 168 -2.43 2.73 -16.78
N HIS A 169 -1.18 2.30 -16.56
CA HIS A 169 0.04 3.09 -16.79
C HIS A 169 0.24 3.41 -18.25
N ALA A 170 0.01 2.42 -19.12
CA ALA A 170 0.17 2.56 -20.56
C ALA A 170 -0.76 3.64 -21.14
N VAL A 171 -1.97 3.81 -20.59
CA VAL A 171 -2.85 4.93 -20.98
C VAL A 171 -2.43 6.25 -20.34
N ALA A 172 -2.17 6.24 -19.04
CA ALA A 172 -1.80 7.45 -18.31
C ALA A 172 -0.51 8.08 -18.85
N GLY A 173 0.48 7.28 -19.27
CA GLY A 173 1.73 7.75 -19.85
C GLY A 173 1.61 8.34 -21.26
N LEU A 174 0.45 8.22 -21.93
CA LEU A 174 0.18 8.88 -23.20
C LEU A 174 -0.46 10.27 -23.03
N LEU A 175 -0.85 10.63 -21.81
CA LEU A 175 -1.47 11.92 -21.53
C LEU A 175 -0.41 13.05 -21.63
N PRO A 176 -0.84 14.31 -21.89
CA PRO A 176 0.06 15.40 -22.24
C PRO A 176 0.59 16.21 -21.03
N GLY A 177 0.28 15.80 -19.80
CA GLY A 177 0.64 16.51 -18.58
C GLY A 177 1.92 15.99 -17.92
N SER A 178 2.18 16.47 -16.71
CA SER A 178 3.20 15.88 -15.84
C SER A 178 2.74 14.53 -15.29
N VAL A 179 3.66 13.65 -14.91
CA VAL A 179 3.37 12.35 -14.28
C VAL A 179 2.35 12.42 -13.13
N PHE A 180 2.37 13.47 -12.30
CA PHE A 180 1.42 13.68 -11.20
C PHE A 180 0.03 14.12 -11.69
N LEU A 181 -0.03 15.14 -12.54
CA LEU A 181 -1.29 15.60 -13.12
C LEU A 181 -2.02 14.46 -13.84
N ASP A 182 -1.30 13.70 -14.65
CA ASP A 182 -1.88 12.66 -15.49
C ASP A 182 -2.28 11.43 -14.68
N SER A 183 -1.46 11.03 -13.69
CA SER A 183 -1.85 9.97 -12.74
C SER A 183 -3.13 10.33 -12.00
N ASN A 184 -3.23 11.55 -11.48
CA ASN A 184 -4.38 12.00 -10.71
C ASN A 184 -5.63 12.13 -11.58
N VAL A 185 -5.55 12.79 -12.74
CA VAL A 185 -6.69 12.92 -13.66
C VAL A 185 -7.19 11.56 -14.07
N PHE A 186 -6.30 10.66 -14.51
CA PHE A 186 -6.70 9.35 -15.03
C PHE A 186 -7.25 8.43 -13.93
N ALA A 187 -6.65 8.44 -12.74
CA ALA A 187 -7.07 7.70 -11.54
C ALA A 187 -8.57 7.90 -11.21
N PHE A 188 -9.04 9.14 -11.29
CA PHE A 188 -10.40 9.49 -10.92
C PHE A 188 -11.37 9.49 -12.10
N LEU A 189 -10.93 10.00 -13.27
CA LEU A 189 -11.79 10.17 -14.45
C LEU A 189 -12.15 8.83 -15.09
N ALA A 190 -11.17 7.97 -15.35
CA ALA A 190 -11.37 6.76 -16.14
C ALA A 190 -12.46 5.82 -15.56
N PRO A 191 -12.42 5.43 -14.27
CA PRO A 191 -13.47 4.59 -13.71
C PRO A 191 -14.83 5.30 -13.65
N ALA A 192 -14.88 6.60 -13.33
CA ALA A 192 -16.12 7.39 -13.30
C ALA A 192 -16.78 7.50 -14.68
N LEU A 193 -15.97 7.56 -15.74
CA LEU A 193 -16.41 7.63 -17.12
C LEU A 193 -16.97 6.29 -17.63
N LEU A 194 -16.37 5.17 -17.23
CA LEU A 194 -16.68 3.85 -17.81
C LEU A 194 -17.75 3.07 -17.03
N LEU A 195 -17.71 3.14 -15.69
CA LEU A 195 -18.48 2.25 -14.83
C LEU A 195 -20.01 2.33 -15.05
N PRO A 196 -20.65 3.52 -15.18
CA PRO A 196 -22.11 3.60 -15.31
C PRO A 196 -22.63 2.90 -16.58
N ALA A 197 -21.98 3.15 -17.72
CA ALA A 197 -22.36 2.54 -18.99
C ALA A 197 -22.09 1.03 -18.99
N ALA A 198 -20.94 0.60 -18.48
CA ALA A 198 -20.59 -0.82 -18.40
C ALA A 198 -21.61 -1.60 -17.54
N THR A 199 -21.96 -1.06 -16.37
CA THR A 199 -22.91 -1.69 -15.45
C THR A 199 -24.33 -1.68 -16.01
N ALA A 200 -24.74 -0.62 -16.72
CA ALA A 200 -26.02 -0.58 -17.40
C ALA A 200 -26.14 -1.71 -18.44
N VAL A 201 -25.10 -1.95 -19.25
CA VAL A 201 -25.12 -3.02 -20.25
C VAL A 201 -25.15 -4.39 -19.59
N LEU A 202 -24.40 -4.61 -18.50
CA LEU A 202 -24.44 -5.86 -17.75
C LEU A 202 -25.84 -6.12 -17.16
N ALA A 203 -26.43 -5.14 -16.48
CA ALA A 203 -27.78 -5.26 -15.92
C ALA A 203 -28.81 -5.61 -17.00
N ARG A 204 -28.75 -4.95 -18.16
CA ARG A 204 -29.62 -5.24 -19.32
C ARG A 204 -29.43 -6.64 -19.87
N THR A 205 -28.19 -7.13 -19.87
CA THR A 205 -27.84 -8.49 -20.30
C THR A 205 -28.38 -9.52 -19.31
N ALA A 206 -28.36 -9.20 -18.01
CA ALA A 206 -28.86 -10.08 -16.96
C ALA A 206 -30.38 -10.22 -16.95
N VAL A 207 -31.13 -9.11 -17.01
CA VAL A 207 -32.60 -9.11 -16.90
C VAL A 207 -33.34 -9.49 -18.18
N GLY A 208 -32.65 -9.47 -19.33
CA GLY A 208 -33.25 -9.73 -20.63
C GLY A 208 -34.02 -8.54 -21.25
N PRO A 209 -34.50 -8.70 -22.50
CA PRO A 209 -34.93 -7.58 -23.34
C PRO A 209 -36.15 -6.81 -22.80
N LYS A 210 -37.08 -7.48 -22.13
CA LYS A 210 -38.32 -6.85 -21.62
C LYS A 210 -38.06 -5.85 -20.49
N TRP A 211 -37.05 -6.11 -19.66
CA TRP A 211 -36.77 -5.37 -18.42
C TRP A 211 -35.58 -4.41 -18.60
N ALA A 212 -34.82 -4.59 -19.67
CA ALA A 212 -33.59 -3.86 -19.99
C ALA A 212 -33.76 -2.33 -19.98
N ALA A 213 -34.89 -1.81 -20.47
CA ALA A 213 -35.13 -0.37 -20.52
C ALA A 213 -35.15 0.30 -19.13
N TYR A 214 -35.45 -0.47 -18.08
CA TYR A 214 -35.55 0.02 -16.70
C TYR A 214 -34.32 -0.37 -15.87
N ALA A 215 -33.85 -1.62 -16.00
CA ALA A 215 -32.73 -2.12 -15.21
C ALA A 215 -31.41 -1.41 -15.51
N GLY A 216 -31.14 -1.11 -16.79
CA GLY A 216 -29.89 -0.45 -17.20
C GLY A 216 -29.69 0.93 -16.58
N PRO A 217 -30.62 1.88 -16.77
CA PRO A 217 -30.55 3.19 -16.14
C PRO A 217 -30.49 3.13 -14.61
N ALA A 218 -31.29 2.26 -13.98
CA ALA A 218 -31.31 2.11 -12.53
C ALA A 218 -29.95 1.62 -12.00
N ALA A 219 -29.35 0.63 -12.66
CA ALA A 219 -28.03 0.14 -12.31
C ALA A 219 -26.95 1.21 -12.51
N ALA A 220 -27.03 2.02 -13.58
CA ALA A 220 -26.12 3.15 -13.79
C ALA A 220 -26.21 4.17 -12.64
N VAL A 221 -27.41 4.62 -12.25
CA VAL A 221 -27.60 5.55 -11.14
C VAL A 221 -27.06 4.98 -9.83
N ALA A 222 -27.31 3.69 -9.57
CA ALA A 222 -26.83 3.00 -8.38
C ALA A 222 -25.30 3.06 -8.24
N THR A 223 -24.54 3.06 -9.34
CA THR A 223 -23.07 3.14 -9.30
C THR A 223 -22.55 4.37 -8.55
N LEU A 224 -23.29 5.49 -8.51
CA LEU A 224 -22.89 6.69 -7.78
C LEU A 224 -22.97 6.55 -6.25
N MET A 225 -23.67 5.52 -5.75
CA MET A 225 -24.03 5.35 -4.34
C MET A 225 -23.27 4.23 -3.64
N LEU A 226 -22.23 3.65 -4.29
CA LEU A 226 -21.51 2.48 -3.80
C LEU A 226 -20.15 2.88 -3.19
N PRO A 227 -20.07 3.12 -1.86
CA PRO A 227 -18.82 3.49 -1.20
C PRO A 227 -17.74 2.42 -1.32
N GLU A 228 -18.12 1.14 -1.43
CA GLU A 228 -17.19 0.02 -1.57
C GLU A 228 -16.38 0.04 -2.88
N ILE A 229 -16.87 0.73 -3.90
CA ILE A 229 -16.13 0.95 -5.15
C ILE A 229 -15.29 2.22 -5.03
N TRP A 230 -15.92 3.34 -4.68
CA TRP A 230 -15.27 4.65 -4.77
C TRP A 230 -14.38 4.96 -3.58
N VAL A 231 -14.92 4.88 -2.36
CA VAL A 231 -14.21 5.30 -1.15
C VAL A 231 -13.05 4.37 -0.87
N ALA A 232 -13.29 3.05 -0.86
CA ALA A 232 -12.24 2.08 -0.56
C ALA A 232 -11.08 2.16 -1.55
N LEU A 233 -11.36 2.13 -2.86
CA LEU A 233 -10.31 2.07 -3.88
C LEU A 233 -9.62 3.41 -4.11
N TRP A 234 -10.26 4.54 -3.81
CA TRP A 234 -9.57 5.82 -3.75
C TRP A 234 -8.70 5.94 -2.51
N ARG A 235 -9.15 5.50 -1.33
CA ARG A 235 -8.33 5.54 -0.11
C ARG A 235 -7.06 4.69 -0.24
N THR A 236 -7.17 3.46 -0.76
CA THR A 236 -6.00 2.58 -0.94
C THR A 236 -5.15 2.93 -2.16
N SER A 237 -5.62 3.83 -3.02
CA SER A 237 -5.01 4.17 -4.30
C SER A 237 -4.80 3.00 -5.25
N SER A 238 -5.63 1.95 -5.18
CA SER A 238 -5.54 0.77 -6.04
C SER A 238 -6.15 1.02 -7.44
N MET A 239 -5.57 1.97 -8.19
CA MET A 239 -6.13 2.54 -9.41
C MET A 239 -6.26 1.57 -10.58
N PRO A 240 -5.26 0.71 -10.88
CA PRO A 240 -5.44 -0.32 -11.91
C PRO A 240 -6.57 -1.27 -11.54
N TYR A 241 -6.69 -1.65 -10.27
CA TYR A 241 -7.80 -2.50 -9.83
C TYR A 241 -9.16 -1.82 -9.98
N LEU A 242 -9.29 -0.55 -9.58
CA LEU A 242 -10.52 0.24 -9.76
C LEU A 242 -10.92 0.35 -11.23
N LEU A 243 -9.97 0.61 -12.13
CA LEU A 243 -10.24 0.65 -13.56
C LEU A 243 -10.69 -0.72 -14.08
N ALA A 244 -10.08 -1.81 -13.62
CA ALA A 244 -10.51 -3.17 -13.99
C ALA A 244 -11.92 -3.51 -13.47
N VAL A 245 -12.29 -3.04 -12.27
CA VAL A 245 -13.66 -3.13 -11.74
C VAL A 245 -14.65 -2.35 -12.63
N ALA A 246 -14.24 -1.21 -13.19
CA ALA A 246 -15.06 -0.42 -14.11
C ALA A 246 -15.21 -1.04 -15.51
N THR A 247 -14.22 -1.80 -15.99
CA THR A 247 -14.27 -2.47 -17.30
C THR A 247 -14.88 -3.88 -17.26
N LEU A 248 -14.79 -4.55 -16.11
CA LEU A 248 -15.35 -5.89 -15.85
C LEU A 248 -16.80 -6.06 -16.37
N PRO A 249 -17.76 -5.16 -16.07
CA PRO A 249 -19.16 -5.43 -16.38
C PRO A 249 -19.43 -5.57 -17.88
N ILE A 250 -18.79 -4.73 -18.69
CA ILE A 250 -18.97 -4.76 -20.15
C ILE A 250 -18.19 -5.92 -20.79
N ALA A 251 -17.02 -6.29 -20.26
CA ALA A 251 -16.29 -7.48 -20.72
C ALA A 251 -17.10 -8.76 -20.51
N ALA A 252 -17.72 -8.90 -19.32
CA ALA A 252 -18.65 -10.00 -19.03
C ALA A 252 -19.87 -9.95 -19.95
N ALA A 253 -20.51 -8.79 -20.11
CA ALA A 253 -21.70 -8.64 -20.95
C ALA A 253 -21.43 -8.97 -22.43
N LEU A 254 -20.32 -8.50 -23.02
CA LEU A 254 -19.94 -8.83 -24.40
C LEU A 254 -19.71 -10.33 -24.59
N THR A 255 -19.11 -10.98 -23.59
CA THR A 255 -18.86 -12.43 -23.58
C THR A 255 -20.18 -13.21 -23.54
N MET A 256 -21.07 -12.87 -22.60
CA MET A 256 -22.41 -13.48 -22.49
C MET A 256 -23.23 -13.30 -23.76
N ARG A 257 -23.01 -12.19 -24.48
CA ARG A 257 -23.70 -11.87 -25.74
C ARG A 257 -23.06 -12.54 -26.95
N GLY A 258 -21.83 -13.04 -26.82
CA GLY A 258 -21.16 -13.85 -27.84
C GLY A 258 -20.48 -13.06 -28.96
N TYR A 259 -20.10 -11.80 -28.72
CA TYR A 259 -19.33 -10.96 -29.66
C TYR A 259 -17.85 -11.33 -29.61
N ILE A 260 -17.35 -12.15 -30.55
CA ILE A 260 -16.01 -12.76 -30.43
C ILE A 260 -14.90 -11.71 -30.33
N VAL A 261 -14.71 -10.87 -31.34
CA VAL A 261 -13.59 -9.90 -31.37
C VAL A 261 -13.69 -8.87 -30.23
N PRO A 262 -14.85 -8.19 -30.03
CA PRO A 262 -14.96 -7.22 -28.94
C PRO A 262 -14.82 -7.84 -27.54
N ALA A 263 -15.40 -9.02 -27.30
CA ALA A 263 -15.29 -9.67 -25.99
C ALA A 263 -13.84 -10.10 -25.70
N THR A 264 -13.13 -10.65 -26.70
CA THR A 264 -11.71 -10.99 -26.55
C THR A 264 -10.89 -9.77 -26.14
N LEU A 265 -11.00 -8.66 -26.88
CA LEU A 265 -10.22 -7.46 -26.56
C LEU A 265 -10.64 -6.83 -25.22
N ALA A 266 -11.92 -6.88 -24.87
CA ALA A 266 -12.39 -6.37 -23.58
C ALA A 266 -11.88 -7.21 -22.38
N LEU A 267 -11.78 -8.53 -22.54
CA LEU A 267 -11.18 -9.41 -21.53
C LEU A 267 -9.67 -9.21 -21.43
N VAL A 268 -8.97 -9.09 -22.56
CA VAL A 268 -7.53 -8.75 -22.59
C VAL A 268 -7.29 -7.41 -21.90
N GLY A 269 -8.07 -6.38 -22.23
CA GLY A 269 -7.98 -5.06 -21.61
C GLY A 269 -8.25 -5.09 -20.12
N THR A 270 -9.27 -5.82 -19.67
CA THR A 270 -9.56 -5.99 -18.24
C THR A 270 -8.42 -6.73 -17.53
N PHE A 271 -7.85 -7.78 -18.13
CA PHE A 271 -6.75 -8.56 -17.56
C PHE A 271 -5.45 -7.73 -17.41
N ILE A 272 -5.04 -7.04 -18.47
CA ILE A 272 -3.80 -6.22 -18.47
C ILE A 272 -3.95 -5.01 -17.54
N THR A 273 -5.19 -4.52 -17.35
CA THR A 273 -5.47 -3.49 -16.34
C THR A 273 -5.35 -4.06 -14.92
N HIS A 274 -5.98 -5.21 -14.64
CA HIS A 274 -5.73 -5.99 -13.42
C HIS A 274 -6.33 -7.42 -13.54
N PRO A 275 -5.56 -8.51 -13.30
CA PRO A 275 -6.04 -9.88 -13.50
C PRO A 275 -7.29 -10.25 -12.69
N ALA A 276 -7.41 -9.76 -11.45
CA ALA A 276 -8.58 -9.96 -10.61
C ALA A 276 -9.91 -9.52 -11.25
N GLY A 277 -9.90 -8.47 -12.08
CA GLY A 277 -11.08 -8.06 -12.85
C GLY A 277 -11.49 -9.11 -13.88
N ALA A 278 -10.52 -9.69 -14.61
CA ALA A 278 -10.81 -10.75 -15.57
C ALA A 278 -11.30 -12.03 -14.89
N ILE A 279 -10.77 -12.36 -13.71
CA ILE A 279 -11.23 -13.50 -12.90
C ILE A 279 -12.67 -13.31 -12.45
N ALA A 280 -13.05 -12.10 -12.01
CA ALA A 280 -14.45 -11.78 -11.72
C ALA A 280 -15.35 -11.91 -12.97
N ALA A 281 -14.85 -11.55 -14.15
CA ALA A 281 -15.61 -11.71 -15.40
C ALA A 281 -15.85 -13.19 -15.72
N VAL A 282 -14.83 -14.04 -15.54
CA VAL A 282 -14.93 -15.49 -15.69
C VAL A 282 -15.94 -16.07 -14.70
N LEU A 283 -15.94 -15.61 -13.45
CA LEU A 283 -16.95 -16.02 -12.46
C LEU A 283 -18.37 -15.66 -12.92
N PHE A 284 -18.59 -14.43 -13.38
CA PHE A 284 -19.90 -13.98 -13.84
C PHE A 284 -20.39 -14.78 -15.05
N VAL A 285 -19.52 -14.93 -16.06
CA VAL A 285 -19.83 -15.68 -17.29
C VAL A 285 -20.03 -17.17 -16.99
N GLY A 286 -19.22 -17.76 -16.10
CA GLY A 286 -19.34 -19.16 -15.70
C GLY A 286 -20.68 -19.46 -15.02
N LEU A 287 -21.06 -18.65 -14.03
CA LEU A 287 -22.36 -18.77 -13.36
C LEU A 287 -23.53 -18.47 -14.31
N TRP A 288 -23.36 -17.55 -15.25
CA TRP A 288 -24.33 -17.32 -16.32
C TRP A 288 -24.49 -18.57 -17.21
N LEU A 289 -23.39 -19.20 -17.67
CA LEU A 289 -23.46 -20.43 -18.48
C LEU A 289 -24.12 -21.60 -17.73
N ILE A 290 -23.85 -21.73 -16.43
CA ILE A 290 -24.47 -22.77 -15.58
C ILE A 290 -26.00 -22.56 -15.50
N THR A 291 -26.43 -21.31 -15.39
CA THR A 291 -27.86 -20.97 -15.19
C THR A 291 -28.61 -20.76 -16.50
N GLN A 292 -27.90 -20.50 -17.60
CA GLN A 292 -28.41 -20.27 -18.96
C GLN A 292 -27.62 -21.11 -19.97
N PRO A 293 -27.68 -22.46 -19.88
CA PRO A 293 -26.84 -23.33 -20.70
C PRO A 293 -27.19 -23.20 -22.18
N SER A 294 -26.15 -23.06 -23.01
CA SER A 294 -26.26 -23.02 -24.47
C SER A 294 -25.00 -23.59 -25.10
N VAL A 295 -25.13 -24.53 -26.04
CA VAL A 295 -23.98 -25.13 -26.76
C VAL A 295 -23.27 -24.08 -27.60
N SER A 296 -24.01 -23.24 -28.32
CA SER A 296 -23.43 -22.18 -29.13
C SER A 296 -22.84 -21.06 -28.26
N GLY A 297 -23.47 -20.77 -27.11
CA GLY A 297 -22.94 -19.86 -26.10
C GLY A 297 -21.62 -20.36 -25.54
N LEU A 298 -21.56 -21.63 -25.12
CA LEU A 298 -20.35 -22.29 -24.61
C LEU A 298 -19.23 -22.26 -25.65
N ALA A 299 -19.50 -22.66 -26.90
CA ALA A 299 -18.51 -22.65 -27.97
C ALA A 299 -17.93 -21.24 -28.21
N ARG A 300 -18.78 -20.20 -28.24
CA ARG A 300 -18.33 -18.81 -28.38
C ARG A 300 -17.49 -18.37 -27.18
N THR A 301 -17.93 -18.67 -25.96
CA THR A 301 -17.18 -18.33 -24.74
C THR A 301 -15.81 -19.01 -24.72
N LEU A 302 -15.73 -20.28 -25.13
CA LEU A 302 -14.45 -21.00 -25.23
C LEU A 302 -13.52 -20.36 -26.27
N ILE A 303 -14.04 -19.96 -27.44
CA ILE A 303 -13.24 -19.25 -28.45
C ILE A 303 -12.75 -17.91 -27.90
N ILE A 304 -13.64 -17.12 -27.29
CA ILE A 304 -13.31 -15.84 -26.68
C ILE A 304 -12.22 -16.02 -25.62
N GLY A 305 -12.38 -17.01 -24.73
CA GLY A 305 -11.44 -17.34 -23.68
C GLY A 305 -10.09 -17.78 -24.23
N ALA A 306 -10.07 -18.66 -25.23
CA ALA A 306 -8.85 -19.13 -25.87
C ALA A 306 -8.06 -17.99 -26.54
N LEU A 307 -8.75 -17.12 -27.30
CA LEU A 307 -8.11 -15.97 -27.93
C LEU A 307 -7.58 -14.98 -26.88
N SER A 308 -8.36 -14.72 -25.83
CA SER A 308 -7.93 -13.82 -24.74
C SER A 308 -6.69 -14.38 -24.04
N LEU A 309 -6.69 -15.69 -23.74
CA LEU A 309 -5.56 -16.38 -23.12
C LEU A 309 -4.31 -16.33 -23.99
N VAL A 310 -4.42 -16.56 -25.31
CA VAL A 310 -3.27 -16.46 -26.23
C VAL A 310 -2.66 -15.06 -26.20
N MET A 311 -3.51 -14.03 -26.22
CA MET A 311 -3.04 -12.63 -26.19
C MET A 311 -2.44 -12.23 -24.84
N THR A 312 -2.92 -12.79 -23.73
CA THR A 312 -2.41 -12.49 -22.39
C THR A 312 -1.36 -13.50 -21.90
N LEU A 313 -1.04 -14.54 -22.68
CA LEU A 313 -0.14 -15.61 -22.29
C LEU A 313 1.23 -15.10 -21.79
N PRO A 314 1.90 -14.14 -22.47
CA PRO A 314 3.19 -13.64 -21.99
C PRO A 314 3.09 -13.01 -20.59
N ALA A 315 2.08 -12.16 -20.39
CA ALA A 315 1.79 -11.53 -19.11
C ALA A 315 1.42 -12.57 -18.03
N ALA A 316 0.62 -13.59 -18.38
CA ALA A 316 0.21 -14.65 -17.46
C ALA A 316 1.39 -15.54 -17.03
N LEU A 317 2.30 -15.86 -17.95
CA LEU A 317 3.51 -16.61 -17.65
C LEU A 317 4.43 -15.82 -16.72
N SER A 318 4.67 -14.54 -17.00
CA SER A 318 5.46 -13.66 -16.12
C SER A 318 4.82 -13.55 -14.71
N ALA A 319 3.49 -13.46 -14.61
CA ALA A 319 2.77 -13.41 -13.34
C ALA A 319 2.87 -14.71 -12.51
N SER A 320 3.03 -15.87 -13.15
CA SER A 320 3.00 -17.17 -12.49
C SER A 320 4.13 -17.37 -11.46
N GLY A 321 5.26 -16.68 -11.64
CA GLY A 321 6.39 -16.69 -10.70
C GLY A 321 6.16 -15.90 -9.41
N GLN A 322 5.05 -15.15 -9.30
CA GLN A 322 4.77 -14.25 -8.17
C GLN A 322 3.66 -14.76 -7.24
N GLY A 323 3.13 -15.97 -7.45
CA GLY A 323 1.99 -16.51 -6.69
C GLY A 323 2.18 -16.51 -5.16
N GLU A 324 3.39 -16.80 -4.68
CA GLU A 324 3.71 -16.79 -3.24
C GLU A 324 3.66 -15.39 -2.62
N SER A 325 4.13 -14.36 -3.34
CA SER A 325 4.06 -12.97 -2.85
C SER A 325 2.62 -12.47 -2.72
N VAL A 326 1.72 -12.94 -3.59
CA VAL A 326 0.30 -12.59 -3.56
C VAL A 326 -0.45 -13.35 -2.46
N ALA A 327 -0.09 -14.60 -2.20
CA ALA A 327 -0.71 -15.44 -1.16
C ALA A 327 -0.40 -14.97 0.28
N GLY A 328 0.63 -14.13 0.45
CA GLY A 328 1.01 -13.54 1.74
C GLY A 328 0.09 -12.40 2.20
N PHE A 329 -0.71 -11.80 1.31
CA PHE A 329 -1.66 -10.76 1.70
C PHE A 329 -2.86 -11.36 2.46
N THR A 330 -3.37 -10.58 3.41
CA THR A 330 -4.59 -10.87 4.17
C THR A 330 -5.25 -9.55 4.54
N GLY A 331 -6.56 -9.46 4.37
CA GLY A 331 -7.37 -8.31 4.80
C GLY A 331 -8.14 -8.56 6.10
N GLN A 332 -7.70 -9.56 6.88
CA GLN A 332 -8.32 -9.91 8.15
C GLN A 332 -8.26 -8.77 9.15
N ILE A 333 -9.34 -8.64 9.88
CA ILE A 333 -9.52 -7.69 10.97
C ILE A 333 -10.15 -8.42 12.15
N GLU A 334 -9.77 -8.03 13.36
CA GLU A 334 -10.25 -8.66 14.59
C GLU A 334 -11.66 -8.17 14.94
N ILE A 335 -12.65 -8.80 14.31
CA ILE A 335 -14.07 -8.53 14.55
C ILE A 335 -14.86 -9.80 14.78
N SER A 336 -15.99 -9.68 15.48
CA SER A 336 -16.91 -10.81 15.68
C SER A 336 -17.50 -11.30 14.36
N ARG A 337 -17.91 -12.57 14.33
CA ARG A 337 -18.58 -13.19 13.17
C ARG A 337 -19.83 -12.45 12.74
N SER A 338 -20.64 -12.00 13.70
CA SER A 338 -21.85 -11.23 13.42
C SER A 338 -21.55 -9.87 12.80
N GLU A 339 -20.49 -9.21 13.29
CA GLU A 339 -20.04 -7.93 12.75
C GLU A 339 -19.49 -8.08 11.34
N SER A 340 -18.70 -9.13 11.08
CA SER A 340 -18.19 -9.46 9.74
C SER A 340 -19.34 -9.68 8.75
N LEU A 341 -20.36 -10.45 9.13
CA LEU A 341 -21.54 -10.68 8.28
C LEU A 341 -22.29 -9.39 7.99
N TRP A 342 -22.51 -8.55 9.02
CA TRP A 342 -23.18 -7.28 8.87
C TRP A 342 -22.41 -6.35 7.93
N ARG A 343 -21.10 -6.16 8.19
CA ARG A 343 -20.21 -5.36 7.33
C ARG A 343 -20.19 -5.88 5.90
N THR A 344 -20.13 -7.20 5.72
CA THR A 344 -20.16 -7.82 4.39
C THR A 344 -21.44 -7.45 3.65
N LEU A 345 -22.59 -7.56 4.31
CA LEU A 345 -23.91 -7.25 3.74
C LEU A 345 -24.00 -5.80 3.28
N ILE A 346 -23.56 -4.86 4.12
CA ILE A 346 -23.67 -3.43 3.88
C ILE A 346 -22.56 -2.85 2.98
N GLY A 347 -21.61 -3.69 2.52
CA GLY A 347 -20.51 -3.26 1.66
C GLY A 347 -19.32 -2.69 2.43
N PHE A 348 -19.31 -2.80 3.75
CA PHE A 348 -18.24 -2.26 4.57
C PHE A 348 -17.00 -3.16 4.52
N SER A 349 -15.86 -2.50 4.69
CA SER A 349 -14.54 -3.11 4.84
C SER A 349 -13.67 -2.19 5.68
N ARG A 350 -12.42 -2.57 5.94
CA ARG A 350 -11.46 -1.73 6.68
C ARG A 350 -11.20 -0.35 6.04
N TYR A 351 -11.38 -0.21 4.73
CA TYR A 351 -11.15 1.05 4.01
C TYR A 351 -12.47 1.73 3.57
N ALA A 352 -13.60 1.22 4.02
CA ALA A 352 -14.93 1.77 3.77
C ALA A 352 -15.86 1.42 4.95
N ASP A 353 -15.65 2.07 6.09
CA ASP A 353 -16.33 1.85 7.37
C ASP A 353 -17.08 3.08 7.90
N GLU A 354 -16.99 4.22 7.23
CA GLU A 354 -17.76 5.42 7.57
C GLU A 354 -19.25 5.31 7.19
N PRO A 355 -20.17 6.02 7.86
CA PRO A 355 -21.63 5.79 7.81
C PRO A 355 -22.29 6.26 6.49
N ILE A 356 -21.79 5.77 5.35
CA ILE A 356 -22.22 6.09 3.99
C ILE A 356 -23.12 4.95 3.47
N PHE A 357 -23.86 4.32 4.38
CA PHE A 357 -24.73 3.22 4.02
C PHE A 357 -26.14 3.72 3.69
N SER A 358 -26.51 3.64 2.41
CA SER A 358 -27.89 3.91 2.02
C SER A 358 -28.78 2.71 2.34
N GLN A 359 -29.61 2.85 3.39
CA GLN A 359 -30.66 1.87 3.71
C GLN A 359 -31.57 1.60 2.50
N THR A 360 -31.82 2.61 1.67
CA THR A 360 -32.56 2.46 0.41
C THR A 360 -31.86 1.52 -0.56
N VAL A 361 -30.54 1.66 -0.75
CA VAL A 361 -29.77 0.75 -1.62
C VAL A 361 -29.81 -0.67 -1.08
N LEU A 362 -29.70 -0.88 0.23
CA LEU A 362 -29.84 -2.22 0.83
C LEU A 362 -31.18 -2.86 0.51
N VAL A 363 -32.27 -2.15 0.78
CA VAL A 363 -33.62 -2.67 0.53
C VAL A 363 -33.79 -3.05 -0.94
N LEU A 364 -33.31 -2.20 -1.85
CA LEU A 364 -33.33 -2.49 -3.28
C LEU A 364 -32.45 -3.69 -3.65
N VAL A 365 -31.27 -3.84 -3.05
CA VAL A 365 -30.41 -5.03 -3.25
C VAL A 365 -31.12 -6.29 -2.76
N LEU A 366 -31.74 -6.27 -1.58
CA LEU A 366 -32.47 -7.42 -1.03
C LEU A 366 -33.67 -7.79 -1.90
N ILE A 367 -34.46 -6.81 -2.36
CA ILE A 367 -35.54 -7.05 -3.33
C ILE A 367 -34.95 -7.63 -4.62
N GLY A 368 -33.86 -7.06 -5.13
CA GLY A 368 -33.16 -7.51 -6.32
C GLY A 368 -32.69 -8.96 -6.23
N LEU A 369 -32.15 -9.36 -5.07
CA LEU A 369 -31.75 -10.75 -4.78
C LEU A 369 -32.93 -11.69 -4.87
N VAL A 370 -34.05 -11.36 -4.20
CA VAL A 370 -35.27 -12.16 -4.24
C VAL A 370 -35.80 -12.25 -5.67
N VAL A 371 -35.88 -11.13 -6.38
CA VAL A 371 -36.33 -11.07 -7.77
C VAL A 371 -35.44 -11.92 -8.66
N ALA A 372 -34.12 -11.81 -8.58
CA ALA A 372 -33.20 -12.59 -9.41
C ALA A 372 -33.29 -14.10 -9.15
N LEU A 373 -33.51 -14.52 -7.90
CA LEU A 373 -33.63 -15.93 -7.52
C LEU A 373 -35.00 -16.53 -7.90
N VAL A 374 -36.09 -15.77 -7.69
CA VAL A 374 -37.47 -16.28 -7.77
C VAL A 374 -38.14 -16.01 -9.11
N SER A 375 -37.78 -14.91 -9.80
CA SER A 375 -38.52 -14.46 -10.98
C SER A 375 -38.35 -15.42 -12.15
N ARG A 376 -39.28 -16.36 -12.25
CA ARG A 376 -39.65 -17.10 -13.46
C ARG A 376 -40.87 -16.47 -14.12
N LEU A 377 -41.08 -15.17 -13.91
CA LEU A 377 -42.25 -14.44 -14.39
C LEU A 377 -42.47 -14.73 -15.89
N PRO A 378 -43.73 -14.78 -16.35
CA PRO A 378 -44.03 -15.07 -17.75
C PRO A 378 -43.16 -14.22 -18.69
N ASP A 379 -42.42 -14.90 -19.56
CA ASP A 379 -41.51 -14.31 -20.55
C ASP A 379 -40.27 -13.54 -20.03
N SER A 380 -39.84 -13.77 -18.78
CA SER A 380 -38.54 -13.35 -18.26
C SER A 380 -37.58 -14.56 -18.20
N PRO A 381 -36.34 -14.46 -18.71
CA PRO A 381 -35.37 -15.52 -18.51
C PRO A 381 -35.03 -15.60 -17.02
N TRP A 382 -35.12 -16.79 -16.44
CA TRP A 382 -34.69 -17.03 -15.07
C TRP A 382 -33.16 -16.91 -14.99
N ALA A 383 -32.65 -15.74 -14.61
CA ALA A 383 -31.22 -15.42 -14.59
C ALA A 383 -30.72 -15.15 -13.16
N PRO A 384 -30.58 -16.20 -12.31
CA PRO A 384 -30.17 -16.04 -10.92
C PRO A 384 -28.67 -15.79 -10.74
N TRP A 385 -27.87 -15.85 -11.82
CA TRP A 385 -26.40 -15.75 -11.73
C TRP A 385 -25.88 -14.52 -10.96
N PRO A 386 -26.47 -13.31 -11.03
CA PRO A 386 -25.95 -12.18 -10.26
C PRO A 386 -26.10 -12.40 -8.75
N ALA A 387 -27.23 -13.01 -8.33
CA ALA A 387 -27.48 -13.35 -6.93
C ALA A 387 -26.58 -14.50 -6.45
N LEU A 388 -26.32 -15.50 -7.31
CA LEU A 388 -25.39 -16.59 -6.99
C LEU A 388 -23.94 -16.09 -6.88
N ALA A 389 -23.50 -15.22 -7.81
CA ALA A 389 -22.20 -14.60 -7.77
C ALA A 389 -22.04 -13.73 -6.51
N PHE A 390 -23.09 -12.99 -6.15
CA PHE A 390 -23.12 -12.19 -4.93
C PHE A 390 -23.00 -13.06 -3.70
N GLY A 391 -23.76 -14.16 -3.60
CA GLY A 391 -23.70 -15.09 -2.47
C GLY A 391 -22.34 -15.76 -2.31
N LEU A 392 -21.69 -16.17 -3.42
CA LEU A 392 -20.34 -16.72 -3.36
C LEU A 392 -19.33 -15.69 -2.87
N LEU A 393 -19.27 -14.51 -3.49
CA LEU A 393 -18.35 -13.45 -3.10
C LEU A 393 -18.61 -12.93 -1.69
N PHE A 394 -19.88 -12.94 -1.24
CA PHE A 394 -20.26 -12.61 0.13
C PHE A 394 -19.58 -13.55 1.11
N VAL A 395 -19.67 -14.87 0.91
CA VAL A 395 -19.05 -15.85 1.82
C VAL A 395 -17.51 -15.74 1.82
N VAL A 396 -16.91 -15.52 0.65
CA VAL A 396 -15.46 -15.35 0.53
C VAL A 396 -15.00 -14.05 1.20
N SER A 397 -15.70 -12.93 0.95
CA SER A 397 -15.39 -11.63 1.55
C SER A 397 -15.58 -11.62 3.06
N ASP A 398 -16.63 -12.29 3.56
CA ASP A 398 -16.84 -12.46 4.99
C ASP A 398 -15.70 -13.26 5.64
N SER A 399 -15.24 -14.34 4.98
CA SER A 399 -14.09 -15.12 5.43
C SER A 399 -12.76 -14.35 5.38
N ALA A 400 -12.62 -13.44 4.43
CA ALA A 400 -11.46 -12.57 4.34
C ALA A 400 -11.42 -11.50 5.44
N GLN A 401 -12.59 -11.05 5.95
CA GLN A 401 -12.65 -10.12 7.10
C GLN A 401 -12.39 -10.86 8.41
N SER A 402 -13.12 -11.95 8.63
CA SER A 402 -12.99 -12.81 9.80
C SER A 402 -12.89 -14.24 9.30
N ARG A 403 -11.77 -14.94 9.54
CA ARG A 403 -11.56 -16.29 8.97
C ARG A 403 -12.64 -17.24 9.46
N TRP A 404 -13.13 -18.10 8.56
CA TRP A 404 -13.95 -19.24 8.93
C TRP A 404 -13.06 -20.36 9.48
N ASP A 405 -13.63 -21.21 10.33
CA ASP A 405 -12.93 -22.39 10.83
C ASP A 405 -12.52 -23.33 9.67
N GLU A 406 -11.46 -24.09 9.91
CA GLU A 406 -10.97 -25.08 8.96
C GLU A 406 -11.93 -26.28 8.82
N PRO A 407 -12.02 -26.89 7.62
CA PRO A 407 -11.21 -26.65 6.41
C PRO A 407 -11.74 -25.54 5.49
N PHE A 408 -12.91 -24.96 5.81
CA PHE A 408 -13.55 -23.97 4.94
C PHE A 408 -12.75 -22.66 4.87
N GLY A 409 -12.10 -22.28 5.98
CA GLY A 409 -11.15 -21.16 6.03
C GLY A 409 -10.13 -21.22 4.88
N THR A 410 -9.44 -22.35 4.72
CA THR A 410 -8.46 -22.57 3.66
C THR A 410 -9.06 -22.47 2.25
N TYR A 411 -10.21 -23.11 1.99
CA TYR A 411 -10.83 -23.07 0.66
C TYR A 411 -11.30 -21.66 0.28
N LEU A 412 -11.87 -20.93 1.23
CA LEU A 412 -12.29 -19.56 1.01
C LEU A 412 -11.09 -18.64 0.82
N LYS A 413 -9.98 -18.88 1.55
CA LYS A 413 -8.72 -18.16 1.32
C LYS A 413 -8.21 -18.37 -0.10
N PHE A 414 -8.22 -19.61 -0.59
CA PHE A 414 -7.77 -19.91 -1.95
C PHE A 414 -8.54 -19.10 -3.02
N ILE A 415 -9.87 -19.02 -2.90
CA ILE A 415 -10.69 -18.18 -3.78
C ILE A 415 -10.38 -16.69 -3.54
N GLY A 416 -10.21 -16.30 -2.28
CA GLY A 416 -9.88 -14.94 -1.86
C GLY A 416 -8.55 -14.43 -2.41
N THR A 417 -7.54 -15.28 -2.59
CA THR A 417 -6.19 -14.92 -3.07
C THR A 417 -6.22 -14.19 -4.42
N PHE A 418 -7.17 -14.51 -5.30
CA PHE A 418 -7.33 -13.78 -6.57
C PHE A 418 -7.68 -12.30 -6.38
N PHE A 419 -8.17 -11.93 -5.19
CA PHE A 419 -8.44 -10.58 -4.72
C PHE A 419 -7.52 -10.20 -3.54
N TYR A 420 -6.34 -10.81 -3.46
CA TYR A 420 -5.33 -10.64 -2.40
C TYR A 420 -5.85 -10.96 -1.00
N ASP A 421 -6.93 -11.77 -0.92
CA ASP A 421 -7.62 -12.08 0.33
C ASP A 421 -8.05 -10.80 1.07
N MET A 422 -8.33 -9.74 0.31
CA MET A 422 -8.69 -8.41 0.79
C MET A 422 -10.20 -8.16 0.62
N PRO A 423 -10.96 -7.98 1.72
CA PRO A 423 -12.41 -7.76 1.67
C PRO A 423 -12.83 -6.60 0.79
N TYR A 424 -12.13 -5.47 0.85
CA TYR A 424 -12.50 -4.27 0.08
C TYR A 424 -12.46 -4.51 -1.44
N ARG A 425 -11.57 -5.39 -1.92
CA ARG A 425 -11.48 -5.75 -3.34
C ARG A 425 -12.68 -6.59 -3.77
N MET A 426 -12.99 -7.62 -2.99
CA MET A 426 -14.17 -8.47 -3.24
C MET A 426 -15.47 -7.66 -3.14
N GLN A 427 -15.55 -6.75 -2.17
CA GLN A 427 -16.67 -5.83 -1.98
C GLN A 427 -16.86 -4.91 -3.20
N ALA A 428 -15.80 -4.38 -3.80
CA ALA A 428 -15.92 -3.58 -5.02
C ALA A 428 -16.59 -4.35 -6.18
N VAL A 429 -16.22 -5.63 -6.36
CA VAL A 429 -16.88 -6.53 -7.34
C VAL A 429 -18.33 -6.80 -6.94
N MET A 430 -18.59 -7.02 -5.64
CA MET A 430 -19.96 -7.14 -5.14
C MET A 430 -20.76 -5.86 -5.33
N GLY A 431 -20.14 -4.67 -5.32
CA GLY A 431 -20.77 -3.40 -5.63
C GLY A 431 -21.36 -3.38 -7.05
N ILE A 432 -20.66 -3.93 -8.04
CA ILE A 432 -21.21 -4.13 -9.39
C ILE A 432 -22.47 -4.98 -9.33
N LEU A 433 -22.44 -6.09 -8.59
CA LEU A 433 -23.59 -6.97 -8.44
C LEU A 433 -24.72 -6.28 -7.70
N ARG A 434 -24.45 -5.46 -6.67
CA ARG A 434 -25.45 -4.63 -5.98
C ARG A 434 -26.13 -3.67 -6.96
N ALA A 435 -25.38 -2.97 -7.80
CA ALA A 435 -25.96 -2.10 -8.83
C ALA A 435 -26.85 -2.89 -9.82
N VAL A 436 -26.40 -4.07 -10.26
CA VAL A 436 -27.21 -4.96 -11.12
C VAL A 436 -28.50 -5.39 -10.41
N LEU A 437 -28.42 -5.79 -9.13
CA LEU A 437 -29.56 -6.21 -8.32
C LEU A 437 -30.54 -5.06 -8.05
N VAL A 438 -30.05 -3.83 -7.85
CA VAL A 438 -30.88 -2.62 -7.84
C VAL A 438 -31.62 -2.48 -9.17
N GLY A 439 -30.96 -2.76 -10.29
CA GLY A 439 -31.58 -2.84 -11.61
C GLY A 439 -32.73 -3.85 -11.68
N TYR A 440 -32.55 -5.06 -11.13
CA TYR A 440 -33.62 -6.07 -11.01
C TYR A 440 -34.80 -5.55 -10.19
N ALA A 441 -34.54 -4.96 -9.02
CA ALA A 441 -35.59 -4.47 -8.12
C ALA A 441 -36.43 -3.34 -8.76
N VAL A 442 -35.75 -2.36 -9.36
CA VAL A 442 -36.43 -1.23 -10.02
C VAL A 442 -37.22 -1.72 -11.24
N ALA A 443 -36.65 -2.60 -12.07
CA ALA A 443 -37.36 -3.15 -13.21
C ALA A 443 -38.61 -3.95 -12.77
N ALA A 444 -38.50 -4.78 -11.73
CA ALA A 444 -39.64 -5.52 -11.18
C ALA A 444 -40.75 -4.58 -10.70
N ALA A 445 -40.38 -3.55 -9.93
CA ALA A 445 -41.33 -2.58 -9.40
C ALA A 445 -42.06 -1.83 -10.53
N VAL A 446 -41.33 -1.38 -11.55
CA VAL A 446 -41.92 -0.66 -12.70
C VAL A 446 -42.86 -1.55 -13.48
N VAL A 447 -42.45 -2.79 -13.79
CA VAL A 447 -43.30 -3.75 -14.51
C VAL A 447 -44.58 -4.04 -13.70
N ALA A 448 -44.47 -4.22 -12.38
CA ALA A 448 -45.62 -4.44 -11.51
C ALA A 448 -46.56 -3.22 -11.47
N ILE A 449 -46.02 -2.00 -11.37
CA ILE A 449 -46.81 -0.77 -11.38
C ILE A 449 -47.53 -0.58 -12.71
N VAL A 450 -46.84 -0.80 -13.83
CA VAL A 450 -47.44 -0.69 -15.17
C VAL A 450 -48.54 -1.74 -15.36
N ALA A 451 -48.30 -2.99 -14.94
CA ALA A 451 -49.31 -4.04 -14.99
C ALA A 451 -50.53 -3.72 -14.12
N ALA A 452 -50.33 -3.22 -12.90
CA ALA A 452 -51.42 -2.80 -12.02
C ALA A 452 -52.21 -1.62 -12.59
N ALA A 453 -51.53 -0.60 -13.14
CA ALA A 453 -52.16 0.53 -13.79
C ALA A 453 -52.99 0.12 -15.00
N GLN A 454 -52.44 -0.74 -15.87
CA GLN A 454 -53.15 -1.31 -17.01
C GLN A 454 -54.38 -2.10 -16.58
N TRP A 455 -54.27 -2.90 -15.51
CA TRP A 455 -55.41 -3.65 -14.95
C TRP A 455 -56.51 -2.73 -14.41
N ILE A 456 -56.16 -1.65 -13.71
CA ILE A 456 -57.13 -0.65 -13.21
C ILE A 456 -57.82 0.07 -14.37
N VAL A 457 -57.06 0.48 -15.40
CA VAL A 457 -57.61 1.18 -16.57
C VAL A 457 -58.50 0.27 -17.39
N ALA A 458 -58.11 -0.99 -17.62
CA ALA A 458 -58.93 -1.99 -18.28
C ALA A 458 -60.27 -2.21 -17.56
N LYS A 459 -60.28 -2.17 -16.21
CA LYS A 459 -61.51 -2.22 -15.42
C LYS A 459 -62.40 -0.97 -15.53
N ARG A 460 -61.86 0.18 -15.95
CA ARG A 460 -62.56 1.48 -15.96
C ARG A 460 -63.06 1.92 -17.34
N ASN A 461 -62.89 1.11 -18.40
CA ASN A 461 -63.34 1.41 -19.78
C ASN A 461 -62.91 2.80 -20.31
N GLN A 462 -61.80 3.37 -19.82
CA GLN A 462 -61.33 4.67 -20.27
C GLN A 462 -60.35 4.53 -21.44
N PRO A 463 -60.37 5.46 -22.43
CA PRO A 463 -59.39 5.47 -23.50
C PRO A 463 -57.98 5.71 -22.94
N VAL A 464 -57.07 4.79 -23.26
CA VAL A 464 -55.68 4.85 -22.78
C VAL A 464 -54.95 5.96 -23.53
N LYS A 465 -54.68 7.10 -22.87
CA LYS A 465 -53.60 7.98 -23.32
C LYS A 465 -52.29 7.20 -23.14
N SER A 466 -51.53 6.99 -24.21
CA SER A 466 -50.26 6.26 -24.15
C SER A 466 -49.25 7.05 -23.30
N TRP A 467 -49.25 6.82 -21.99
CA TRP A 467 -48.17 7.25 -21.12
C TRP A 467 -46.92 6.50 -21.55
N ASN A 468 -45.83 7.20 -21.83
CA ASN A 468 -44.57 6.56 -22.19
C ASN A 468 -43.80 6.22 -20.90
N PRO A 469 -43.82 4.95 -20.42
CA PRO A 469 -43.16 4.58 -19.18
C PRO A 469 -41.65 4.87 -19.20
N ALA A 470 -41.02 4.89 -20.38
CA ALA A 470 -39.62 5.29 -20.51
C ALA A 470 -39.38 6.76 -20.15
N LEU A 471 -40.28 7.67 -20.55
CA LEU A 471 -40.18 9.11 -20.21
C LEU A 471 -40.35 9.36 -18.71
N ALA A 472 -41.31 8.67 -18.07
CA ALA A 472 -41.47 8.75 -16.62
C ALA A 472 -40.28 8.16 -15.86
N MET A 473 -39.65 7.12 -16.41
CA MET A 473 -38.43 6.59 -15.83
C MET A 473 -37.22 7.49 -16.04
N GLY A 474 -37.12 8.17 -17.18
CA GLY A 474 -36.16 9.26 -17.36
C GLY A 474 -36.32 10.34 -16.30
N LEU A 475 -37.56 10.74 -16.01
CA LEU A 475 -37.85 11.74 -14.99
C LEU A 475 -37.49 11.25 -13.58
N VAL A 476 -37.90 10.05 -13.20
CA VAL A 476 -37.58 9.48 -11.87
C VAL A 476 -36.07 9.22 -11.70
N ALA A 477 -35.40 8.72 -12.74
CA ALA A 477 -33.95 8.54 -12.71
C ALA A 477 -33.22 9.89 -12.58
N ALA A 478 -33.65 10.91 -13.31
CA ALA A 478 -33.13 12.28 -13.16
C ALA A 478 -33.37 12.83 -11.75
N LEU A 479 -34.55 12.61 -11.18
CA LEU A 479 -34.87 12.97 -9.79
C LEU A 479 -34.06 12.19 -8.76
N ALA A 480 -33.63 10.95 -9.06
CA ALA A 480 -32.82 10.12 -8.18
C ALA A 480 -31.33 10.51 -8.18
N ILE A 481 -30.82 11.14 -9.24
CA ILE A 481 -29.42 11.59 -9.32
C ILE A 481 -29.11 12.61 -8.22
N VAL A 482 -29.98 13.60 -7.99
CA VAL A 482 -29.71 14.67 -7.01
C VAL A 482 -29.55 14.13 -5.59
N PRO A 483 -30.48 13.33 -5.02
CA PRO A 483 -30.29 12.69 -3.72
C PRO A 483 -29.06 11.79 -3.67
N ALA A 484 -28.79 11.02 -4.74
CA ALA A 484 -27.61 10.16 -4.81
C ALA A 484 -26.30 10.96 -4.71
N THR A 485 -26.23 12.12 -5.39
CA THR A 485 -25.08 13.02 -5.29
C THR A 485 -24.92 13.66 -3.93
N TRP A 486 -26.02 13.94 -3.24
CA TRP A 486 -25.99 14.53 -1.92
C TRP A 486 -25.51 13.54 -0.85
N VAL A 487 -25.97 12.29 -0.93
CA VAL A 487 -25.62 11.24 0.04
C VAL A 487 -24.17 10.76 -0.11
N SER A 488 -23.69 10.52 -1.35
CA SER A 488 -22.32 10.02 -1.54
C SER A 488 -21.26 11.12 -1.72
N GLY A 489 -21.68 12.37 -1.90
CA GLY A 489 -20.82 13.54 -2.17
C GLY A 489 -19.71 13.76 -1.16
N PRO A 490 -20.05 13.94 0.13
CA PRO A 490 -19.07 14.28 1.16
C PRO A 490 -17.96 13.26 1.31
N ALA A 491 -18.30 11.97 1.45
CA ALA A 491 -17.29 10.93 1.68
C ALA A 491 -16.41 10.65 0.46
N GLN A 492 -16.97 10.73 -0.75
CA GLN A 492 -16.18 10.67 -1.97
C GLN A 492 -15.18 11.83 -2.05
N ARG A 493 -15.62 13.04 -1.68
CA ARG A 493 -14.75 14.21 -1.61
C ARG A 493 -13.63 14.04 -0.60
N GLU A 494 -13.95 13.51 0.57
CA GLU A 494 -12.99 13.22 1.63
C GLU A 494 -11.99 12.13 1.21
N ALA A 495 -12.45 11.04 0.60
CA ALA A 495 -11.59 9.98 0.09
C ALA A 495 -10.60 10.48 -0.98
N ILE A 496 -11.03 11.39 -1.85
CA ILE A 496 -10.13 12.06 -2.80
C ILE A 496 -9.12 12.89 -2.03
N ARG A 497 -9.59 13.86 -1.22
CA ARG A 497 -8.74 14.85 -0.53
C ARG A 497 -7.79 14.25 0.50
N GLY A 498 -8.17 13.18 1.19
CA GLY A 498 -7.40 12.59 2.28
C GLY A 498 -6.04 12.02 1.86
N SER A 499 -5.81 11.83 0.56
CA SER A 499 -4.53 11.40 0.00
C SER A 499 -3.68 12.53 -0.61
N PHE A 500 -4.17 13.78 -0.53
CA PHE A 500 -3.44 14.98 -0.96
C PHE A 500 -3.05 15.79 0.27
N GLY A 501 -1.77 15.75 0.62
CA GLY A 501 -1.17 16.40 1.78
C GLY A 501 0.32 16.11 1.83
N SER A 502 1.01 16.68 2.81
CA SER A 502 2.46 16.51 3.03
C SER A 502 2.73 15.59 4.21
N THR A 503 2.37 14.31 4.05
CA THR A 503 2.69 13.24 5.02
C THR A 503 4.14 12.79 4.85
N PHE A 504 4.55 12.46 3.63
CA PHE A 504 5.86 11.88 3.31
C PHE A 504 6.80 12.86 2.60
N VAL A 505 6.27 13.77 1.76
CA VAL A 505 7.06 14.74 1.01
C VAL A 505 6.70 16.15 1.47
N THR A 506 7.64 16.77 2.18
CA THR A 506 7.51 18.11 2.75
C THR A 506 8.12 19.18 1.83
N ALA A 507 8.02 20.45 2.23
CA ALA A 507 8.72 21.53 1.53
C ALA A 507 10.25 21.38 1.61
N ALA A 508 10.77 20.89 2.74
CA ALA A 508 12.20 20.63 2.92
C ALA A 508 12.69 19.50 1.98
N ASP A 509 11.85 18.49 1.74
CA ASP A 509 12.12 17.45 0.74
C ASP A 509 12.26 18.04 -0.66
N MET A 510 11.33 18.90 -1.06
CA MET A 510 11.36 19.54 -2.37
C MET A 510 12.62 20.39 -2.55
N GLU A 511 13.01 21.18 -1.54
CA GLU A 511 14.24 21.97 -1.58
C GLU A 511 15.50 21.09 -1.66
N ALA A 512 15.53 19.99 -0.89
CA ALA A 512 16.63 19.04 -0.93
C ALA A 512 16.73 18.31 -2.27
N ILE A 513 15.60 17.94 -2.88
CA ILE A 513 15.55 17.32 -4.21
C ILE A 513 16.03 18.29 -5.29
N ASP A 514 15.57 19.55 -5.24
CA ASP A 514 15.99 20.60 -6.16
C ASP A 514 17.50 20.85 -6.05
N TRP A 515 18.02 21.02 -4.82
CA TRP A 515 19.45 21.18 -4.57
C TRP A 515 20.25 19.96 -5.02
N LEU A 516 19.81 18.75 -4.68
CA LEU A 516 20.51 17.50 -5.04
C LEU A 516 20.59 17.33 -6.55
N SER A 517 19.55 17.74 -7.29
CA SER A 517 19.51 17.68 -8.76
C SER A 517 20.57 18.56 -9.43
N GLU A 518 21.11 19.55 -8.74
CA GLU A 518 22.19 20.41 -9.26
C GLU A 518 23.60 19.90 -8.93
N GLN A 519 23.71 18.83 -8.12
CA GLN A 519 25.00 18.33 -7.65
C GLN A 519 25.69 17.41 -8.67
N PRO A 520 27.04 17.35 -8.67
CA PRO A 520 27.79 16.40 -9.49
C PRO A 520 27.34 14.95 -9.22
N HIS A 521 27.28 14.15 -10.28
CA HIS A 521 26.87 12.74 -10.23
C HIS A 521 25.44 12.47 -9.70
N ALA A 522 24.59 13.48 -9.52
CA ALA A 522 23.23 13.26 -9.01
C ALA A 522 22.38 12.35 -9.90
N PHE A 523 22.61 12.38 -11.21
CA PHE A 523 21.95 11.53 -12.21
C PHE A 523 22.84 10.37 -12.70
N GLU A 524 24.00 10.15 -12.08
CA GLU A 524 24.91 9.06 -12.41
C GLU A 524 24.75 7.93 -11.38
N GLY A 525 24.60 6.69 -11.84
CA GLY A 525 24.41 5.55 -10.95
C GLY A 525 23.11 5.67 -10.15
N HIS A 526 23.19 5.48 -8.83
CA HIS A 526 22.05 5.47 -7.92
C HIS A 526 22.23 6.41 -6.72
N ILE A 527 21.08 6.87 -6.21
CA ILE A 527 20.93 7.46 -4.89
C ILE A 527 20.34 6.40 -3.96
N LEU A 528 21.07 5.98 -2.94
CA LEU A 528 20.56 5.05 -1.93
C LEU A 528 19.61 5.79 -1.00
N ASN A 529 18.33 5.48 -1.14
CA ASN A 529 17.26 6.10 -0.39
C ASN A 529 16.68 5.12 0.65
N ASP A 530 16.09 5.59 1.75
CA ASP A 530 15.35 4.69 2.63
C ASP A 530 14.08 4.26 1.90
N ARG A 531 13.90 2.94 1.72
CA ARG A 531 12.76 2.46 0.95
C ARG A 531 11.44 2.77 1.63
N ARG A 532 11.42 3.06 2.94
CA ARG A 532 10.21 3.22 3.75
C ARG A 532 9.76 4.67 3.88
N ASP A 533 10.49 5.65 3.36
CA ASP A 533 10.16 7.07 3.52
C ASP A 533 9.78 7.77 2.19
N GLY A 534 9.58 9.09 2.24
CA GLY A 534 9.16 9.89 1.10
C GLY A 534 10.22 10.05 0.00
N SER A 535 11.47 9.65 0.25
CA SER A 535 12.60 9.87 -0.66
C SER A 535 12.42 9.19 -2.03
N ALA A 536 11.70 8.08 -2.11
CA ALA A 536 11.46 7.37 -3.37
C ALA A 536 10.65 8.19 -4.40
N TRP A 537 9.94 9.24 -3.97
CA TRP A 537 9.21 10.13 -4.88
C TRP A 537 10.12 11.02 -5.72
N MET A 538 11.38 11.23 -5.31
CA MET A 538 12.29 12.10 -6.06
C MET A 538 12.50 11.64 -7.51
N TYR A 539 12.27 10.35 -7.79
CA TYR A 539 12.25 9.85 -9.15
C TYR A 539 11.13 10.47 -9.98
N ALA A 540 9.88 10.32 -9.54
CA ALA A 540 8.75 10.93 -10.22
C ALA A 540 8.88 12.46 -10.28
N ILE A 541 9.41 13.09 -9.23
CA ILE A 541 9.59 14.55 -9.14
C ILE A 541 10.63 15.05 -10.15
N ALA A 542 11.88 14.58 -10.04
CA ALA A 542 13.03 15.17 -10.72
C ALA A 542 13.79 14.22 -11.66
N GLY A 543 13.40 12.94 -11.75
CA GLY A 543 14.15 11.93 -12.49
C GLY A 543 15.40 11.42 -11.76
N LEU A 544 15.59 11.79 -10.49
CA LEU A 544 16.74 11.36 -9.70
C LEU A 544 16.76 9.83 -9.55
N PRO A 545 17.89 9.15 -9.79
CA PRO A 545 17.98 7.69 -9.88
C PRO A 545 18.04 6.99 -8.51
N THR A 546 16.98 7.07 -7.70
CA THR A 546 16.86 6.29 -6.46
C THR A 546 16.99 4.79 -6.67
N LEU A 547 17.69 4.12 -5.75
CA LEU A 547 17.84 2.67 -5.73
C LEU A 547 16.51 1.95 -5.49
N PHE A 548 15.69 2.47 -4.57
CA PHE A 548 14.36 1.96 -4.32
C PHE A 548 13.31 2.89 -4.91
N ARG A 549 12.47 2.32 -5.77
CA ARG A 549 11.36 3.01 -6.45
C ARG A 549 10.00 2.73 -5.81
N HIS A 550 9.97 1.96 -4.73
CA HIS A 550 8.75 1.55 -4.04
C HIS A 550 9.03 1.11 -2.60
N PHE A 551 8.00 1.13 -1.75
CA PHE A 551 8.08 0.71 -0.34
C PHE A 551 8.37 -0.77 -0.12
N SER A 552 7.94 -1.60 -1.06
CA SER A 552 8.21 -3.04 -1.08
C SER A 552 9.38 -3.34 -2.01
N PHE A 553 10.27 -4.19 -1.53
CA PHE A 553 11.37 -4.77 -2.28
C PHE A 553 11.34 -6.29 -2.11
N SER A 554 11.30 -7.03 -3.21
CA SER A 554 11.04 -8.49 -3.18
C SER A 554 12.09 -9.32 -3.89
N ASP A 555 13.11 -8.71 -4.49
CA ASP A 555 14.16 -9.47 -5.15
C ASP A 555 15.01 -10.22 -4.11
N LYS A 556 14.85 -11.54 -4.09
CA LYS A 556 15.57 -12.42 -3.18
C LYS A 556 17.03 -12.61 -3.57
N THR A 557 17.45 -12.23 -4.77
CA THR A 557 18.81 -12.42 -5.29
C THR A 557 19.69 -11.18 -5.18
N ALA A 558 19.09 -10.02 -4.90
CA ALA A 558 19.80 -8.75 -4.67
C ALA A 558 20.46 -8.74 -3.29
N GLU A 559 21.75 -9.10 -3.24
CA GLU A 559 22.51 -9.16 -1.99
C GLU A 559 22.96 -7.78 -1.51
N ALA A 560 23.41 -6.91 -2.42
CA ALA A 560 23.92 -5.59 -2.07
C ALA A 560 22.78 -4.66 -1.63
N SER A 561 21.65 -4.65 -2.36
CA SER A 561 20.48 -3.84 -2.02
C SER A 561 19.82 -4.25 -0.71
N LYS A 562 20.04 -5.47 -0.20
CA LYS A 562 19.56 -5.85 1.15
C LYS A 562 20.51 -5.46 2.26
N LYS A 563 21.82 -5.60 2.02
CA LYS A 563 22.85 -5.45 3.07
C LYS A 563 23.29 -4.01 3.27
N LEU A 564 23.48 -3.27 2.17
CA LEU A 564 24.02 -1.92 2.22
C LEU A 564 23.13 -0.93 3.00
N PRO A 565 21.79 -0.85 2.79
CA PRO A 565 20.95 0.15 3.45
C PRO A 565 20.90 0.02 4.97
N THR A 566 21.21 -1.16 5.53
CA THR A 566 21.24 -1.41 6.97
C THR A 566 22.64 -1.38 7.57
N ASN A 567 23.66 -1.07 6.78
CA ASN A 567 25.07 -1.08 7.20
C ASN A 567 25.89 0.03 6.52
N VAL A 568 25.30 1.19 6.23
CA VAL A 568 26.01 2.29 5.56
C VAL A 568 27.16 2.87 6.41
N ASP A 569 27.14 2.62 7.71
CA ASP A 569 28.20 2.96 8.67
C ASP A 569 29.53 2.25 8.43
N LEU A 570 29.48 1.10 7.74
CA LEU A 570 30.66 0.32 7.43
C LEU A 570 31.42 0.83 6.19
N LEU A 571 30.88 1.81 5.48
CA LEU A 571 31.57 2.45 4.35
C LEU A 571 32.85 3.15 4.80
N GLY A 572 33.93 2.95 4.04
CA GLY A 572 35.28 3.45 4.33
C GLY A 572 36.06 2.66 5.39
N SER A 573 35.40 1.81 6.19
CA SER A 573 36.07 0.93 7.17
C SER A 573 36.12 -0.53 6.73
N HIS A 574 35.15 -0.97 5.91
CA HIS A 574 35.01 -2.36 5.47
C HIS A 574 34.97 -2.44 3.93
N PRO A 575 36.01 -2.99 3.28
CA PRO A 575 36.12 -3.00 1.82
C PRO A 575 34.96 -3.65 1.07
N GLU A 576 34.27 -4.62 1.68
CA GLU A 576 33.12 -5.30 1.08
C GLU A 576 31.92 -4.37 0.90
N PHE A 577 31.68 -3.43 1.82
CA PHE A 577 30.58 -2.46 1.71
C PHE A 577 30.91 -1.36 0.70
N ASP A 578 32.18 -0.95 0.61
CA ASP A 578 32.64 -0.05 -0.45
C ASP A 578 32.48 -0.69 -1.84
N ALA A 579 32.75 -1.99 -1.96
CA ALA A 579 32.54 -2.74 -3.19
C ALA A 579 31.04 -2.86 -3.53
N MET A 580 30.17 -3.03 -2.53
CA MET A 580 28.72 -3.02 -2.72
C MET A 580 28.21 -1.65 -3.20
N ALA A 581 28.62 -0.56 -2.55
CA ALA A 581 28.27 0.80 -2.97
C ALA A 581 28.74 1.07 -4.41
N LYS A 582 29.97 0.67 -4.76
CA LYS A 582 30.48 0.79 -6.13
C LYS A 582 29.71 -0.08 -7.13
N LYS A 583 29.38 -1.33 -6.79
CA LYS A 583 28.62 -2.25 -7.64
C LYS A 583 27.24 -1.67 -7.96
N LEU A 584 26.58 -1.12 -6.95
CA LEU A 584 25.29 -0.45 -7.09
C LEU A 584 25.43 0.95 -7.68
N GLY A 585 26.63 1.50 -7.84
CA GLY A 585 26.85 2.86 -8.29
C GLY A 585 26.25 3.91 -7.35
N VAL A 586 26.30 3.70 -6.03
CA VAL A 586 25.71 4.64 -5.06
C VAL A 586 26.61 5.85 -4.87
N HIS A 587 26.16 7.02 -5.34
CA HIS A 587 26.88 8.29 -5.17
C HIS A 587 26.41 9.05 -3.93
N TYR A 588 25.09 9.09 -3.70
CA TYR A 588 24.49 9.76 -2.55
C TYR A 588 23.64 8.79 -1.74
N ILE A 589 23.52 9.09 -0.45
CA ILE A 589 22.62 8.42 0.48
C ILE A 589 21.67 9.47 1.03
N ILE A 590 20.37 9.21 0.97
CA ILE A 590 19.33 10.15 1.45
C ILE A 590 18.31 9.44 2.33
N SER A 591 17.91 10.10 3.40
CA SER A 591 16.71 9.73 4.16
C SER A 591 15.93 10.98 4.54
N SER A 592 14.61 10.87 4.45
CA SER A 592 13.66 11.90 4.80
C SER A 592 12.37 11.30 5.41
N PRO A 593 12.27 11.17 6.74
CA PRO A 593 11.08 10.70 7.42
C PRO A 593 9.93 11.73 7.32
N PRO A 594 8.69 11.34 7.67
CA PRO A 594 8.30 10.05 8.25
C PRO A 594 8.27 8.90 7.22
N GLY A 595 8.35 7.67 7.72
CA GLY A 595 8.18 6.47 6.90
C GLY A 595 6.75 5.90 6.97
N VAL A 596 6.37 5.07 6.00
CA VAL A 596 5.06 4.39 5.94
C VAL A 596 4.85 3.33 7.02
N ASN A 597 5.93 2.73 7.52
CA ASN A 597 5.91 1.62 8.48
C ASN A 597 6.91 1.86 9.60
N THR A 598 6.77 1.09 10.67
CA THR A 598 7.60 1.15 11.89
C THR A 598 8.90 0.33 11.80
N ASP A 599 9.28 -0.19 10.63
CA ASP A 599 10.55 -0.89 10.42
C ASP A 599 11.71 0.13 10.36
N GLY A 600 12.37 0.41 11.49
CA GLY A 600 13.34 1.51 11.60
C GLY A 600 14.80 1.18 11.29
N THR A 601 15.18 -0.02 10.86
CA THR A 601 16.61 -0.40 10.73
C THR A 601 17.34 0.35 9.62
N GLU A 602 16.71 0.55 8.46
CA GLU A 602 17.28 1.32 7.34
C GLU A 602 17.41 2.79 7.74
N ALA A 603 16.33 3.36 8.28
CA ALA A 603 16.34 4.68 8.89
C ALA A 603 17.48 4.82 9.92
N LEU A 604 17.72 3.82 10.77
CA LEU A 604 18.79 3.84 11.78
C LEU A 604 20.18 3.88 11.17
N SER A 605 20.45 3.03 10.21
CA SER A 605 21.73 3.03 9.52
C SER A 605 21.95 4.35 8.78
N MET A 606 20.98 4.77 7.98
CA MET A 606 21.11 5.90 7.06
C MET A 606 21.02 7.27 7.74
N ARG A 607 20.46 7.33 8.94
CA ARG A 607 20.27 8.60 9.65
C ARG A 607 21.16 8.79 10.84
N SER A 608 21.44 7.74 11.61
CA SER A 608 22.27 7.85 12.81
C SER A 608 23.67 7.38 12.52
N TRP A 609 23.82 6.11 12.13
CA TRP A 609 25.14 5.50 12.00
C TRP A 609 25.95 6.09 10.84
N ALA A 610 25.27 6.53 9.76
CA ALA A 610 25.89 7.19 8.60
C ALA A 610 26.78 8.39 8.96
N TRP A 611 26.43 9.18 9.99
CA TRP A 611 27.23 10.33 10.43
C TRP A 611 28.63 9.98 10.91
N HIS A 612 28.79 8.73 11.36
CA HIS A 612 30.02 8.25 11.96
C HIS A 612 30.82 7.37 10.97
N ALA A 613 30.34 7.20 9.74
CA ALA A 613 30.99 6.40 8.72
C ALA A 613 32.21 7.14 8.12
N PRO A 614 33.43 6.57 8.16
CA PRO A 614 34.61 7.20 7.56
C PRO A 614 34.50 7.41 6.04
N GLY A 615 33.70 6.57 5.36
CA GLY A 615 33.49 6.61 3.92
C GLY A 615 32.38 7.56 3.46
N LEU A 616 31.70 8.26 4.38
CA LEU A 616 30.63 9.19 4.06
C LEU A 616 31.00 10.61 4.48
N THR A 617 30.45 11.58 3.77
CA THR A 617 30.50 12.99 4.16
C THR A 617 29.09 13.53 4.16
N PRO A 618 28.59 14.09 5.29
CA PRO A 618 27.31 14.76 5.29
C PRO A 618 27.40 16.02 4.43
N VAL A 619 26.49 16.18 3.48
CA VAL A 619 26.48 17.29 2.54
C VAL A 619 25.26 18.20 2.66
N TYR A 620 24.14 17.71 3.19
CA TYR A 620 22.91 18.48 3.38
C TYR A 620 22.16 17.99 4.61
N HIS A 621 21.64 18.92 5.41
CA HIS A 621 20.78 18.61 6.55
C HIS A 621 19.78 19.74 6.82
N ASP A 622 18.51 19.54 6.43
CA ASP A 622 17.40 20.45 6.73
C ASP A 622 16.29 19.68 7.47
N GLY A 623 16.13 19.99 8.76
CA GLY A 623 15.18 19.32 9.62
C GLY A 623 15.33 17.80 9.58
N SER A 624 14.39 17.12 8.93
CA SER A 624 14.38 15.67 8.81
C SER A 624 15.17 15.10 7.63
N VAL A 625 15.46 15.92 6.62
CA VAL A 625 16.10 15.50 5.39
C VAL A 625 17.61 15.50 5.57
N MET A 626 18.25 14.38 5.28
CA MET A 626 19.71 14.26 5.32
C MET A 626 20.26 13.62 4.06
N ILE A 627 21.34 14.19 3.55
CA ILE A 627 22.06 13.68 2.38
C ILE A 627 23.53 13.52 2.74
N PHE A 628 24.09 12.36 2.42
CA PHE A 628 25.51 12.05 2.49
C PHE A 628 26.04 11.76 1.10
N ALA A 629 27.26 12.19 0.81
CA ALA A 629 28.02 11.77 -0.36
C ALA A 629 28.92 10.57 0.00
N VAL A 630 29.05 9.60 -0.90
CA VAL A 630 29.95 8.45 -0.75
C VAL A 630 31.35 8.85 -1.20
N ASN A 631 32.28 9.03 -0.26
CA ASN A 631 33.60 9.65 -0.50
C ASN A 631 34.38 9.02 -1.67
N LYS A 632 34.27 7.70 -1.87
CA LYS A 632 34.97 6.98 -2.95
C LYS A 632 34.46 7.28 -4.36
N MET A 633 33.32 7.94 -4.48
CA MET A 633 32.68 8.28 -5.76
C MET A 633 32.94 9.73 -6.19
N PHE A 634 33.70 10.49 -5.39
CA PHE A 634 34.02 11.90 -5.63
C PHE A 634 35.52 12.14 -5.49
N SER A 635 36.03 13.14 -6.20
CA SER A 635 37.29 13.77 -5.84
C SER A 635 37.13 14.62 -4.56
N PRO A 636 38.23 14.86 -3.81
CA PRO A 636 38.19 15.78 -2.68
C PRO A 636 37.66 17.16 -3.07
N GLU A 637 38.05 17.69 -4.24
CA GLU A 637 37.64 19.01 -4.72
C GLU A 637 36.13 19.08 -4.98
N GLU A 638 35.56 18.07 -5.64
CA GLU A 638 34.11 17.96 -5.85
C GLU A 638 33.35 17.90 -4.53
N LEU A 639 33.83 17.07 -3.59
CA LEU A 639 33.18 16.91 -2.29
C LEU A 639 33.17 18.21 -1.48
N HIS A 640 34.30 18.93 -1.49
CA HIS A 640 34.40 20.25 -0.89
C HIS A 640 33.45 21.26 -1.57
N ALA A 641 33.28 21.19 -2.89
CA ALA A 641 32.34 22.06 -3.61
C ALA A 641 30.88 21.74 -3.25
N VAL A 642 30.51 20.46 -3.19
CA VAL A 642 29.16 20.02 -2.80
C VAL A 642 28.82 20.54 -1.40
N VAL A 643 29.66 20.30 -0.40
CA VAL A 643 29.46 20.81 0.98
C VAL A 643 29.34 22.33 1.01
N ASN A 644 30.17 23.04 0.23
CA ASN A 644 30.15 24.50 0.21
C ASN A 644 28.92 25.09 -0.47
N SER A 645 28.35 24.39 -1.46
CA SER A 645 27.14 24.80 -2.19
C SER A 645 25.86 24.56 -1.40
N SER A 646 25.90 23.72 -0.36
CA SER A 646 24.74 23.36 0.43
C SER A 646 24.14 24.58 1.14
N PRO A 647 22.84 24.88 0.93
CA PRO A 647 22.15 25.96 1.66
C PRO A 647 21.94 25.59 3.14
N HIS A 648 21.85 24.29 3.44
CA HIS A 648 21.64 23.74 4.77
C HIS A 648 22.84 22.89 5.19
N ARG A 649 23.96 23.57 5.45
CA ARG A 649 25.23 22.91 5.79
C ARG A 649 25.08 22.06 7.05
N PRO A 650 25.47 20.78 6.99
CA PRO A 650 25.40 19.88 8.13
C PRO A 650 26.24 20.38 9.31
N ALA A 651 25.63 20.47 10.49
CA ALA A 651 26.33 20.65 11.76
C ALA A 651 26.72 19.28 12.35
N ARG A 652 27.74 19.24 13.22
CA ARG A 652 28.08 18.02 13.97
C ARG A 652 26.85 17.54 14.76
N PRO A 653 26.44 16.27 14.61
CA PRO A 653 25.27 15.77 15.30
C PRO A 653 25.58 15.58 16.79
N ASN A 654 24.59 15.81 17.65
CA ASN A 654 24.71 15.46 19.06
C ASN A 654 24.51 13.93 19.21
N PRO A 655 25.46 13.20 19.81
CA PRO A 655 25.44 11.74 19.91
C PRO A 655 24.26 11.21 20.73
N LEU A 656 23.62 12.03 21.58
CA LEU A 656 22.40 11.65 22.28
C LEU A 656 21.20 11.50 21.34
N TRP A 657 21.17 12.24 20.23
CA TRP A 657 20.07 12.19 19.27
C TRP A 657 20.42 11.30 18.06
N MET A 658 21.72 11.16 17.77
CA MET A 658 22.24 10.44 16.60
C MET A 658 23.47 9.60 17.00
N PRO A 659 23.28 8.61 17.90
CA PRO A 659 24.39 7.83 18.42
C PRO A 659 25.06 6.98 17.32
N PRO A 660 26.39 6.78 17.41
CA PRO A 660 27.08 5.81 16.58
C PRO A 660 26.60 4.38 16.90
N ARG A 661 26.81 3.47 15.93
CA ARG A 661 26.59 2.04 16.14
C ARG A 661 27.56 1.50 17.20
N GLN A 662 27.04 0.76 18.16
CA GLN A 662 27.84 0.18 19.24
C GLN A 662 28.48 -1.16 18.79
N PRO A 663 29.70 -1.49 19.25
CA PRO A 663 30.43 -2.71 18.90
C PRO A 663 29.84 -3.95 19.60
N ILE A 664 28.76 -4.49 19.02
CA ILE A 664 28.07 -5.69 19.54
C ILE A 664 28.98 -6.93 19.46
N ILE A 665 29.74 -7.06 18.38
CA ILE A 665 30.66 -8.18 18.17
C ILE A 665 32.01 -7.84 18.81
N PRO A 666 32.59 -8.72 19.64
CA PRO A 666 33.91 -8.52 20.22
C PRO A 666 34.99 -8.48 19.14
N SER A 667 36.01 -7.66 19.34
CA SER A 667 37.22 -7.71 18.51
C SER A 667 37.91 -9.07 18.67
N PRO A 668 38.58 -9.63 17.65
CA PRO A 668 39.41 -10.82 17.78
C PRO A 668 40.45 -10.75 18.92
N ASP A 669 40.87 -9.54 19.30
CA ASP A 669 41.86 -9.27 20.35
C ASP A 669 41.24 -9.06 21.75
N GLU A 670 39.92 -9.20 21.91
CA GLU A 670 39.23 -9.06 23.20
C GLU A 670 39.57 -10.24 24.12
N ALA A 671 40.59 -10.06 24.96
CA ALA A 671 41.14 -11.10 25.83
C ALA A 671 40.22 -11.52 26.99
N ALA A 672 39.26 -10.68 27.39
CA ALA A 672 38.35 -10.93 28.50
C ALA A 672 36.94 -10.37 28.24
N ASP A 673 35.93 -11.16 28.59
CA ASP A 673 34.53 -10.78 28.47
C ASP A 673 34.25 -9.47 29.24
N PRO A 674 33.65 -8.42 28.63
CA PRO A 674 33.28 -7.16 29.28
C PRO A 674 32.34 -7.32 30.47
N LEU A 675 31.64 -8.45 30.56
CA LEU A 675 30.70 -8.72 31.64
C LEU A 675 31.37 -9.33 32.88
N ALA A 676 32.59 -9.86 32.76
CA ALA A 676 33.25 -10.57 33.84
C ALA A 676 33.54 -9.64 35.03
N GLY A 677 32.98 -9.96 36.20
CA GLY A 677 33.12 -9.16 37.43
C GLY A 677 32.24 -7.91 37.50
N ALA A 678 31.50 -7.58 36.44
CA ALA A 678 30.61 -6.42 36.42
C ALA A 678 29.36 -6.68 37.26
N HIS A 679 28.99 -5.70 38.10
CA HIS A 679 27.71 -5.69 38.80
C HIS A 679 26.62 -5.23 37.82
N ILE A 680 25.64 -6.09 37.50
CA ILE A 680 24.61 -5.79 36.50
C ILE A 680 23.23 -6.09 37.07
N THR A 681 22.27 -5.20 36.82
CA THR A 681 20.87 -5.36 37.21
C THR A 681 19.98 -5.41 35.97
N VAL A 682 19.29 -6.54 35.76
CA VAL A 682 18.16 -6.64 34.83
C VAL A 682 16.92 -7.03 35.64
N ASP A 683 15.90 -6.17 35.61
CA ASP A 683 14.71 -6.32 36.45
C ASP A 683 13.42 -5.99 35.67
N SER A 684 12.33 -6.63 36.06
CA SER A 684 10.97 -6.37 35.58
C SER A 684 9.98 -6.14 36.72
N ARG A 685 10.40 -6.23 37.98
CA ARG A 685 9.47 -6.15 39.13
C ARG A 685 8.79 -4.79 39.18
N ARG A 686 7.52 -4.81 39.60
CA ARG A 686 6.68 -3.61 39.73
C ARG A 686 7.35 -2.44 40.47
N GLY A 687 8.08 -2.70 41.56
CA GLY A 687 8.80 -1.64 42.30
C GLY A 687 9.93 -0.99 41.50
N ALA A 688 10.67 -1.76 40.68
CA ALA A 688 11.70 -1.23 39.81
C ALA A 688 11.10 -0.42 38.66
N ILE A 689 9.99 -0.90 38.09
CA ILE A 689 9.19 -0.18 37.09
C ILE A 689 8.64 1.13 37.66
N GLU A 690 8.05 1.13 38.85
CA GLU A 690 7.54 2.33 39.51
C GLU A 690 8.66 3.35 39.79
N THR A 691 9.85 2.87 40.14
CA THR A 691 11.02 3.72 40.38
C THR A 691 11.48 4.40 39.09
N ILE A 692 11.77 3.65 38.02
CA ILE A 692 12.22 4.24 36.76
C ILE A 692 11.13 5.12 36.10
N ASN A 693 9.85 4.77 36.28
CA ASN A 693 8.73 5.57 35.77
C ASN A 693 8.58 6.94 36.46
N ALA A 694 9.17 7.12 37.66
CA ALA A 694 9.21 8.41 38.33
C ALA A 694 10.06 9.42 37.55
N ASP A 695 11.14 8.94 36.92
CA ASP A 695 12.05 9.74 36.12
C ASP A 695 11.62 9.83 34.65
N LEU A 696 10.84 8.87 34.15
CA LEU A 696 10.35 8.86 32.76
C LEU A 696 9.09 9.74 32.54
N PRO A 697 9.03 10.50 31.43
CA PRO A 697 7.82 11.19 31.01
C PRO A 697 6.72 10.19 30.67
N ARG A 698 5.45 10.62 30.78
CA ARG A 698 4.27 9.75 30.64
C ARG A 698 4.28 8.89 29.36
N ALA A 699 4.75 9.45 28.25
CA ALA A 699 4.80 8.76 26.96
C ALA A 699 5.78 7.56 26.91
N LEU A 700 6.74 7.52 27.85
CA LEU A 700 7.80 6.51 27.95
C LEU A 700 7.60 5.49 29.07
N ARG A 701 6.56 5.64 29.87
CA ARG A 701 6.36 4.80 31.05
C ARG A 701 6.04 3.37 30.69
N LEU A 702 6.70 2.45 31.40
CA LEU A 702 6.40 1.03 31.37
C LEU A 702 5.11 0.75 32.16
N SER A 703 4.30 -0.18 31.68
CA SER A 703 3.14 -0.71 32.39
C SER A 703 3.60 -1.45 33.65
N GLY A 704 2.87 -1.29 34.75
CA GLY A 704 3.06 -2.10 35.96
C GLY A 704 2.53 -3.53 35.84
N ASP A 705 1.95 -3.90 34.69
CA ASP A 705 1.53 -5.27 34.38
C ASP A 705 2.71 -6.09 33.84
N THR A 706 3.37 -6.80 34.76
CA THR A 706 4.52 -7.65 34.47
C THR A 706 4.02 -9.04 34.09
N SER A 707 3.77 -9.26 32.80
CA SER A 707 3.37 -10.60 32.33
C SER A 707 4.44 -11.64 32.71
N ALA A 708 4.05 -12.85 33.09
CA ALA A 708 4.98 -13.94 33.44
C ALA A 708 6.02 -14.23 32.34
N HIS A 709 5.72 -13.89 31.09
CA HIS A 709 6.63 -14.01 29.96
C HIS A 709 7.82 -13.03 30.03
N ILE A 710 7.61 -11.79 30.48
CA ILE A 710 8.68 -10.80 30.65
C ILE A 710 9.61 -11.21 31.80
N ASP A 711 9.03 -11.69 32.90
CA ASP A 711 9.83 -12.20 34.02
C ASP A 711 10.70 -13.38 33.58
N SER A 712 10.21 -14.24 32.68
CA SER A 712 11.00 -15.33 32.10
C SER A 712 12.16 -14.81 31.23
N ILE A 713 11.95 -13.75 30.44
CA ILE A 713 13.02 -13.10 29.64
C ILE A 713 14.10 -12.54 30.58
N VAL A 714 13.70 -11.81 31.62
CA VAL A 714 14.61 -11.23 32.61
C VAL A 714 15.39 -12.32 33.35
N GLN A 715 14.74 -13.43 33.72
CA GLN A 715 15.40 -14.57 34.32
C GLN A 715 16.48 -15.16 33.39
N ARG A 716 16.14 -15.40 32.12
CA ARG A 716 17.07 -15.94 31.11
C ARG A 716 18.24 -14.99 30.87
N ALA A 717 18.00 -13.68 30.79
CA ALA A 717 19.05 -12.68 30.65
C ALA A 717 20.01 -12.74 31.86
N ASN A 718 19.45 -12.79 33.07
CA ASN A 718 20.22 -12.91 34.31
C ASN A 718 21.04 -14.23 34.41
N GLU A 719 20.51 -15.35 33.89
CA GLU A 719 21.25 -16.61 33.80
C GLU A 719 22.43 -16.50 32.81
N LYS A 720 22.22 -15.90 31.64
CA LYS A 720 23.27 -15.66 30.63
C LYS A 720 24.35 -14.69 31.11
N LEU A 721 23.96 -13.64 31.84
CA LEU A 721 24.91 -12.71 32.49
C LEU A 721 25.83 -13.46 33.47
N ARG A 722 25.28 -14.33 34.33
CA ARG A 722 26.08 -15.15 35.25
C ARG A 722 27.01 -16.11 34.53
N GLN A 723 26.56 -16.73 33.43
CA GLN A 723 27.38 -17.61 32.60
C GLN A 723 28.58 -16.87 31.99
N ARG A 724 28.42 -15.58 31.69
CA ARG A 724 29.49 -14.69 31.20
C ARG A 724 30.31 -14.01 32.31
N GLY A 725 30.12 -14.42 33.57
CA GLY A 725 30.94 -13.99 34.70
C GLY A 725 30.46 -12.71 35.40
N ALA A 726 29.27 -12.18 35.08
CA ALA A 726 28.72 -11.01 35.76
C ALA A 726 28.14 -11.35 37.15
N ILE A 727 28.17 -10.37 38.05
CA ILE A 727 27.55 -10.43 39.37
C ILE A 727 26.14 -9.83 39.25
N VAL A 728 25.12 -10.69 39.30
CA VAL A 728 23.71 -10.30 39.09
C VAL A 728 22.95 -10.23 40.42
N GLY A 729 22.40 -9.06 40.75
CA GLY A 729 21.64 -8.84 41.98
C GLY A 729 20.48 -7.85 41.85
N ALA A 730 19.42 -8.10 42.62
CA ALA A 730 18.25 -7.25 42.80
C ALA A 730 18.57 -6.12 43.78
N HIS A 731 19.45 -5.20 43.38
CA HIS A 731 19.85 -4.10 44.24
C HIS A 731 18.79 -3.00 44.21
N SER A 732 18.43 -2.49 45.39
CA SER A 732 17.58 -1.32 45.50
C SER A 732 18.30 -0.14 44.84
N LEU A 733 17.63 0.58 43.93
CA LEU A 733 18.10 1.87 43.41
C LEU A 733 18.35 2.92 44.52
N ALA A 734 18.10 2.57 45.80
CA ALA A 734 18.36 3.38 46.98
C ALA A 734 19.66 3.06 47.74
N ASP A 735 20.37 1.94 47.46
CA ASP A 735 21.43 1.42 48.36
C ASP A 735 22.88 1.82 47.98
N GLY A 736 23.09 2.65 46.95
CA GLY A 736 24.39 3.30 46.70
C GLY A 736 25.57 2.39 46.32
N THR A 737 25.39 1.09 46.12
CA THR A 737 26.37 0.22 45.43
C THR A 737 26.22 0.41 43.93
N GLU A 738 27.21 1.00 43.26
CA GLU A 738 27.18 1.37 41.85
C GLU A 738 27.11 0.11 40.97
N SER A 739 25.92 -0.17 40.43
CA SER A 739 25.78 -1.11 39.31
C SER A 739 26.56 -0.56 38.11
N ALA A 740 27.21 -1.41 37.33
CA ALA A 740 27.84 -0.99 36.08
C ALA A 740 26.80 -0.78 34.97
N ALA A 741 25.62 -1.42 35.06
CA ALA A 741 24.50 -1.22 34.14
C ALA A 741 23.17 -1.69 34.75
N THR A 742 22.09 -0.94 34.51
CA THR A 742 20.73 -1.27 34.94
C THR A 742 19.75 -1.24 33.76
N VAL A 743 19.05 -2.36 33.50
CA VAL A 743 18.03 -2.48 32.44
C VAL A 743 16.70 -2.90 33.05
N ILE A 744 15.69 -2.02 32.96
CA ILE A 744 14.33 -2.31 33.43
C ILE A 744 13.44 -2.69 32.26
N VAL A 745 12.84 -3.88 32.28
CA VAL A 745 12.09 -4.45 31.13
C VAL A 745 10.58 -4.44 31.41
N GLY A 746 9.77 -3.97 30.46
CA GLY A 746 8.31 -3.96 30.57
C GLY A 746 7.56 -3.81 29.24
N ARG A 747 6.22 -3.65 29.32
CA ARG A 747 5.36 -3.25 28.18
C ARG A 747 5.10 -1.75 28.23
N SER A 748 4.72 -1.10 27.13
CA SER A 748 4.30 0.32 27.16
C SER A 748 2.88 0.50 27.71
N SER A 749 2.61 1.53 28.52
CA SER A 749 1.27 1.82 29.09
C SER A 749 0.17 2.21 28.07
N GLU A 750 -1.11 1.96 28.42
CA GLU A 750 -2.30 1.78 27.53
C GLU A 750 -2.94 3.01 26.83
N ASP A 751 -2.54 4.26 27.10
CA ASP A 751 -3.23 5.47 26.58
C ASP A 751 -2.81 5.89 25.15
N GLN A 752 -2.34 4.97 24.30
CA GLN A 752 -1.88 5.31 22.94
C GLN A 752 -2.52 4.41 21.87
N THR A 753 -3.82 4.61 21.67
CA THR A 753 -4.53 4.10 20.49
C THR A 753 -4.16 4.96 19.28
N LEU A 754 -3.23 4.49 18.47
CA LEU A 754 -2.99 5.04 17.14
C LEU A 754 -3.74 4.16 16.13
N SER A 755 -4.82 4.70 15.59
CA SER A 755 -5.54 4.12 14.45
C SER A 755 -4.66 4.19 13.21
N GLY A 756 -4.21 3.05 12.71
CA GLY A 756 -3.42 2.94 11.49
C GLY A 756 -2.58 1.66 11.51
N ASP A 757 -2.86 0.72 10.62
CA ASP A 757 -2.53 -0.68 10.78
C ASP A 757 -1.07 -1.09 10.48
N ASN A 758 -0.09 -0.45 11.09
CA ASN A 758 1.26 -1.01 11.14
C ASN A 758 1.99 -0.66 12.45
N ILE A 759 1.24 -0.30 13.50
CA ILE A 759 1.80 0.07 14.80
C ILE A 759 1.75 -1.16 15.72
N GLY A 760 2.91 -1.80 15.92
CA GLY A 760 3.22 -2.36 17.24
C GLY A 760 3.03 -3.85 17.52
N ASP A 761 3.09 -4.75 16.54
CA ASP A 761 3.03 -6.20 16.84
C ASP A 761 4.38 -6.82 17.30
N ARG A 762 5.53 -6.16 17.06
CA ARG A 762 6.89 -6.72 17.32
C ARG A 762 8.00 -5.70 17.65
N GLY A 763 7.69 -4.40 17.73
CA GLY A 763 8.69 -3.35 17.93
C GLY A 763 9.16 -3.23 19.38
N PHE A 764 10.39 -2.79 19.60
CA PHE A 764 10.92 -2.43 20.92
C PHE A 764 11.24 -0.94 21.00
N SER A 765 11.37 -0.41 22.22
CA SER A 765 11.92 0.92 22.46
C SER A 765 12.86 0.91 23.67
N VAL A 766 13.89 1.76 23.64
CA VAL A 766 14.89 1.89 24.71
C VAL A 766 14.99 3.35 25.14
N SER A 767 14.78 3.60 26.44
CA SER A 767 14.85 4.93 27.04
C SER A 767 16.01 5.00 28.02
N ALA A 768 16.89 5.98 27.88
CA ALA A 768 17.96 6.27 28.84
C ALA A 768 17.50 7.31 29.86
N VAL A 769 17.94 7.17 31.10
CA VAL A 769 17.87 8.24 32.10
C VAL A 769 19.25 8.87 32.17
N VAL A 770 19.35 10.17 31.93
CA VAL A 770 20.62 10.92 31.98
C VAL A 770 20.50 12.13 32.90
N GLU A 771 21.62 12.64 33.38
CA GLU A 771 21.63 13.87 34.16
C GLU A 771 21.45 15.15 33.33
N SER A 772 21.89 15.15 32.07
CA SER A 772 21.87 16.32 31.17
C SER A 772 21.67 15.94 29.70
N LEU A 773 20.97 16.78 28.93
CA LEU A 773 20.84 16.66 27.46
C LEU A 773 22.09 17.14 26.70
N GLU A 774 23.06 17.69 27.40
CA GLU A 774 24.40 17.95 26.90
C GLU A 774 25.34 16.88 27.47
N PRO A 775 25.93 16.02 26.62
CA PRO A 775 26.88 15.02 27.10
C PRO A 775 28.09 15.74 27.69
N LYS A 776 28.45 15.40 28.93
CA LYS A 776 29.74 15.76 29.51
C LYS A 776 30.74 14.69 29.07
N ASP A 777 31.96 15.10 28.70
CA ASP A 777 32.99 14.18 28.19
C ASP A 777 33.31 13.03 29.18
N ASP A 778 33.06 13.24 30.47
CA ASP A 778 33.35 12.28 31.54
C ASP A 778 32.17 11.34 31.90
N ASP A 779 30.98 11.48 31.28
CA ASP A 779 29.78 10.68 31.61
C ASP A 779 29.04 10.06 30.38
N PRO A 780 29.74 9.30 29.50
CA PRO A 780 29.17 8.80 28.25
C PRO A 780 28.34 7.50 28.38
N ALA A 781 28.36 6.84 29.54
CA ALA A 781 27.87 5.46 29.67
C ALA A 781 26.34 5.32 29.61
N ASP A 782 25.59 6.31 30.06
CA ASP A 782 24.13 6.25 30.18
C ASP A 782 23.43 6.06 28.83
N TRP A 783 23.72 6.94 27.88
CA TRP A 783 23.12 6.86 26.55
C TRP A 783 23.75 5.74 25.70
N GLN A 784 25.03 5.39 25.96
CA GLN A 784 25.70 4.27 25.32
C GLN A 784 25.09 2.93 25.73
N LEU A 785 24.60 2.79 26.96
CA LEU A 785 23.85 1.61 27.38
C LEU A 785 22.57 1.47 26.57
N ALA A 786 21.82 2.57 26.39
CA ALA A 786 20.61 2.55 25.57
C ALA A 786 20.91 2.23 24.10
N ALA A 787 21.96 2.85 23.52
CA ALA A 787 22.41 2.56 22.17
C ALA A 787 22.88 1.10 22.04
N GLY A 788 23.55 0.55 23.06
CA GLY A 788 24.04 -0.81 23.10
C GLY A 788 22.89 -1.81 23.13
N VAL A 789 21.94 -1.63 24.04
CA VAL A 789 20.72 -2.47 24.11
C VAL A 789 19.94 -2.40 22.80
N ARG A 790 19.75 -1.20 22.22
CA ARG A 790 19.13 -1.05 20.90
C ARG A 790 19.88 -1.84 19.82
N ASP A 791 21.18 -1.66 19.72
CA ASP A 791 21.98 -2.30 18.65
C ASP A 791 22.06 -3.81 18.84
N GLY A 792 22.01 -4.31 20.08
CA GLY A 792 21.86 -5.73 20.40
C GLY A 792 20.52 -6.28 19.90
N MET A 793 19.43 -5.54 20.08
CA MET A 793 18.12 -5.91 19.54
C MET A 793 18.12 -5.95 18.01
N VAL A 794 18.67 -4.92 17.37
CA VAL A 794 18.78 -4.86 15.90
C VAL A 794 19.67 -5.99 15.37
N PHE A 795 20.81 -6.25 16.01
CA PHE A 795 21.73 -7.33 15.64
C PHE A 795 21.06 -8.71 15.70
N ARG A 796 20.22 -8.94 16.71
CA ARG A 796 19.43 -10.17 16.80
C ARG A 796 18.22 -10.17 15.85
N GLY A 797 17.95 -9.10 15.11
CA GLY A 797 16.88 -9.05 14.11
C GLY A 797 15.52 -8.66 14.68
N PHE A 798 15.51 -7.82 15.71
CA PHE A 798 14.33 -7.06 16.13
C PHE A 798 14.33 -5.68 15.46
N ASN A 799 13.14 -5.16 15.16
CA ASN A 799 13.03 -3.86 14.50
C ASN A 799 12.71 -2.78 15.54
N PRO A 800 13.45 -1.65 15.54
CA PRO A 800 13.09 -0.52 16.37
C PRO A 800 11.82 0.13 15.79
N HIS A 801 10.85 0.49 16.64
CA HIS A 801 9.77 1.39 16.22
C HIS A 801 10.37 2.75 15.90
N SER A 802 9.83 3.58 14.99
CA SER A 802 10.48 4.85 14.61
C SER A 802 9.47 5.89 14.12
N SER A 803 9.52 7.12 14.64
CA SER A 803 8.69 8.26 14.24
C SER A 803 9.42 9.58 14.49
N TYR A 804 9.12 10.59 13.68
CA TYR A 804 9.90 11.83 13.58
C TYR A 804 9.02 13.06 13.49
N SER A 805 9.49 14.18 14.02
CA SER A 805 8.96 15.52 13.77
C SER A 805 9.31 15.93 12.36
N THR A 806 8.60 16.95 11.91
CA THR A 806 8.96 17.76 10.74
C THR A 806 10.38 18.32 10.80
N ASN A 807 10.99 18.41 11.98
CA ASN A 807 12.36 18.91 12.16
C ASN A 807 13.39 17.78 12.26
N GLY A 808 13.03 16.54 11.93
CA GLY A 808 13.95 15.40 11.99
C GLY A 808 14.24 14.86 13.38
N VAL A 809 13.78 15.57 14.42
CA VAL A 809 13.86 15.14 15.81
C VAL A 809 12.83 14.03 16.04
N PRO A 810 13.17 12.88 16.64
CA PRO A 810 12.19 11.87 17.01
C PRO A 810 11.02 12.46 17.81
N THR A 811 9.78 12.29 17.35
CA THR A 811 8.56 12.88 18.00
C THR A 811 7.94 11.98 19.03
N GLU A 812 7.98 10.68 18.80
CA GLU A 812 7.80 9.73 19.87
C GLU A 812 9.18 9.30 20.33
N PHE A 813 9.34 9.14 21.63
CA PHE A 813 10.57 8.64 22.22
C PHE A 813 10.62 7.09 22.15
N ARG A 814 9.88 6.47 21.23
CA ARG A 814 9.77 5.01 21.13
C ARG A 814 10.78 4.40 20.15
N THR A 815 11.81 5.16 19.76
CA THR A 815 12.20 5.16 18.34
C THR A 815 13.43 4.37 17.95
N GLY A 816 14.14 3.75 18.90
CA GLY A 816 15.37 3.01 18.61
C GLY A 816 16.32 3.73 17.63
N LEU A 817 16.29 5.06 17.63
CA LEU A 817 17.00 5.96 16.74
C LEU A 817 17.65 7.04 17.59
N ALA A 818 16.89 7.59 18.54
CA ALA A 818 17.44 8.20 19.74
C ALA A 818 17.23 7.27 20.95
N PRO A 819 18.24 7.10 21.83
CA PRO A 819 17.99 6.85 23.24
C PRO A 819 16.90 7.80 23.70
N ALA A 820 15.81 7.28 24.22
CA ALA A 820 14.78 8.16 24.74
C ALA A 820 15.21 8.72 26.07
N VAL A 821 15.75 9.94 26.02
CA VAL A 821 16.45 10.54 27.15
C VAL A 821 15.45 11.24 28.08
N ALA A 822 15.39 10.79 29.32
CA ALA A 822 14.76 11.52 30.42
C ALA A 822 15.84 12.22 31.25
N VAL A 823 15.63 13.51 31.55
CA VAL A 823 16.53 14.29 32.41
C VAL A 823 16.13 14.07 33.86
N ASN A 824 17.10 13.63 34.67
CA ASN A 824 16.93 13.39 36.10
C ASN A 824 16.31 14.60 36.83
N GLN A 825 15.20 14.40 37.56
CA GLN A 825 14.63 15.40 38.48
C GLN A 825 15.03 15.14 39.95
N SER A 826 15.74 14.04 40.22
CA SER A 826 16.15 13.60 41.55
C SER A 826 17.66 13.81 41.77
N SER A 827 18.06 14.16 42.99
CA SER A 827 19.47 14.41 43.33
C SER A 827 20.28 13.13 43.63
N ARG A 828 19.91 11.98 43.06
CA ARG A 828 20.55 10.68 43.35
C ARG A 828 21.58 10.34 42.27
N SER A 829 22.76 9.87 42.69
CA SER A 829 23.76 9.26 41.80
C SER A 829 23.18 7.95 41.25
N HIS A 830 23.05 7.85 39.93
CA HIS A 830 22.54 6.65 39.27
C HIS A 830 23.64 6.05 38.39
N ALA A 831 23.78 4.72 38.48
CA ALA A 831 24.42 3.91 37.47
C ALA A 831 23.75 4.10 36.10
N PRO A 832 24.44 3.82 34.98
CA PRO A 832 23.83 3.78 33.66
C PRO A 832 22.54 2.96 33.65
N THR A 833 21.41 3.63 33.43
CA THR A 833 20.07 3.05 33.62
C THR A 833 19.17 3.28 32.42
N VAL A 834 18.53 2.20 31.95
CA VAL A 834 17.62 2.25 30.80
C VAL A 834 16.31 1.50 31.05
N ALA A 835 15.23 1.98 30.45
CA ALA A 835 13.96 1.27 30.31
C ALA A 835 13.85 0.65 28.92
N LEU A 836 13.62 -0.67 28.86
CA LEU A 836 13.36 -1.42 27.64
C LEU A 836 11.89 -1.80 27.59
N SER A 837 11.18 -1.28 26.58
CA SER A 837 9.81 -1.68 26.28
C SER A 837 9.79 -2.71 25.14
N LEU A 838 9.14 -3.86 25.36
CA LEU A 838 9.02 -4.93 24.35
C LEU A 838 7.77 -4.79 23.47
N GLY A 839 7.08 -3.64 23.51
CA GLY A 839 5.90 -3.33 22.69
C GLY A 839 4.64 -2.98 23.50
N ALA A 840 3.51 -2.80 22.80
CA ALA A 840 2.27 -2.30 23.37
C ALA A 840 1.49 -3.36 24.16
N VAL A 841 0.78 -2.95 25.21
CA VAL A 841 -0.21 -3.78 25.91
C VAL A 841 -1.35 -4.16 24.94
N GLY A 842 -1.83 -5.41 25.00
CA GLY A 842 -2.94 -5.89 24.19
C GLY A 842 -2.58 -6.45 22.79
N ALA A 843 -1.35 -6.31 22.31
CA ALA A 843 -0.93 -6.90 21.03
C ALA A 843 -0.85 -8.45 21.11
N GLU A 844 -1.79 -9.15 20.47
CA GLU A 844 -1.92 -10.61 20.54
C GLU A 844 -0.73 -11.34 19.90
N LYS A 845 -0.21 -10.80 18.78
CA LYS A 845 0.97 -11.36 18.10
C LYS A 845 2.24 -11.21 18.94
N LEU A 846 2.44 -10.04 19.57
CA LEU A 846 3.53 -9.85 20.53
C LEU A 846 3.40 -10.79 21.72
N THR A 847 2.18 -10.96 22.25
CA THR A 847 1.94 -11.84 23.41
C THR A 847 2.29 -13.29 23.07
N ARG A 848 1.99 -13.75 21.85
CA ARG A 848 2.44 -15.06 21.35
C ARG A 848 3.96 -15.15 21.20
N ASP A 849 4.60 -14.12 20.62
CA ASP A 849 6.06 -14.09 20.47
C ASP A 849 6.77 -14.04 21.84
N LEU A 850 6.25 -13.32 22.83
CA LEU A 850 6.79 -13.30 24.19
C LEU A 850 6.59 -14.64 24.92
N ALA A 851 5.56 -15.41 24.57
CA ALA A 851 5.32 -16.73 25.13
C ALA A 851 6.23 -17.82 24.53
N ASP A 852 6.81 -17.60 23.35
CA ASP A 852 7.70 -18.55 22.67
C ASP A 852 9.08 -18.59 23.35
N PRO A 853 9.51 -19.74 23.90
CA PRO A 853 10.82 -19.88 24.54
C PRO A 853 12.02 -19.50 23.65
N ALA A 854 11.96 -19.78 22.34
CA ALA A 854 13.05 -19.44 21.43
C ALA A 854 13.18 -17.92 21.25
N MET A 855 12.05 -17.22 21.21
CA MET A 855 12.02 -15.77 21.17
C MET A 855 12.43 -15.15 22.51
N GLN A 856 12.07 -15.77 23.64
CA GLN A 856 12.55 -15.32 24.96
C GLN A 856 14.07 -15.38 25.07
N ASP A 857 14.70 -16.47 24.62
CA ASP A 857 16.16 -16.59 24.59
C ASP A 857 16.80 -15.55 23.68
N LYS A 858 16.16 -15.28 22.53
CA LYS A 858 16.60 -14.25 21.59
C LYS A 858 16.54 -12.84 22.18
N TRP A 859 15.48 -12.49 22.92
CA TRP A 859 15.36 -11.23 23.66
C TRP A 859 16.44 -11.11 24.74
N ALA A 860 16.65 -12.19 25.51
CA ALA A 860 17.67 -12.23 26.56
C ALA A 860 19.08 -12.04 25.99
N ASP A 861 19.42 -12.74 24.91
CA ASP A 861 20.69 -12.59 24.19
C ASP A 861 20.92 -11.15 23.74
N ALA A 862 19.90 -10.52 23.15
CA ALA A 862 19.98 -9.13 22.68
C ALA A 862 20.27 -8.13 23.81
N ILE A 863 19.62 -8.28 24.97
CA ILE A 863 19.86 -7.45 26.15
C ILE A 863 21.31 -7.62 26.63
N VAL A 864 21.77 -8.85 26.77
CA VAL A 864 23.11 -9.18 27.27
C VAL A 864 24.21 -8.68 26.34
N ASP A 865 24.04 -8.87 25.03
CA ASP A 865 24.97 -8.38 24.01
C ASP A 865 25.05 -6.85 24.00
N GLY A 866 23.92 -6.18 24.21
CA GLY A 866 23.87 -4.73 24.30
C GLY A 866 24.57 -4.16 25.53
N ILE A 867 24.39 -4.78 26.71
CA ILE A 867 25.11 -4.40 27.93
C ILE A 867 26.62 -4.62 27.75
N ALA A 868 27.00 -5.78 27.20
CA ALA A 868 28.41 -6.09 26.92
C ALA A 868 29.04 -5.04 26.00
N SER A 869 28.32 -4.60 24.97
CA SER A 869 28.77 -3.58 24.02
C SER A 869 29.08 -2.24 24.67
N MET A 870 28.23 -1.78 25.59
CA MET A 870 28.50 -0.57 26.37
C MET A 870 29.74 -0.75 27.27
N LEU A 871 29.83 -1.85 28.01
CA LEU A 871 30.94 -2.10 28.95
C LEU A 871 32.30 -2.30 28.24
N ARG A 872 32.31 -2.74 26.97
CA ARG A 872 33.54 -2.76 26.16
C ARG A 872 34.15 -1.37 26.03
N GLN A 873 33.32 -0.34 25.92
CA GLN A 873 33.75 1.04 25.76
C GLN A 873 33.98 1.73 27.11
N ASN A 874 33.37 1.23 28.20
CA ASN A 874 33.41 1.83 29.52
C ASN A 874 33.96 0.87 30.58
N ARG A 875 35.17 0.32 30.34
CA ARG A 875 35.80 -0.65 31.25
C ARG A 875 36.02 -0.12 32.67
N HIS A 876 36.13 1.20 32.84
CA HIS A 876 36.29 1.85 34.13
C HIS A 876 35.10 1.63 35.08
N LEU A 877 33.91 1.32 34.56
CA LEU A 877 32.71 1.02 35.36
C LEU A 877 32.75 -0.36 36.03
N VAL A 878 33.66 -1.24 35.60
CA VAL A 878 33.83 -2.60 36.15
C VAL A 878 34.91 -2.62 37.23
N THR A 879 35.80 -1.64 37.24
CA THR A 879 36.87 -1.49 38.23
C THR A 879 36.38 -0.64 39.41
N ALA A 880 36.36 -1.21 40.61
CA ALA A 880 36.27 -0.42 41.84
C ALA A 880 37.39 0.64 41.85
N PRO A 881 37.17 1.84 42.41
CA PRO A 881 38.19 2.89 42.46
C PRO A 881 39.48 2.31 43.05
N GLU A 882 40.62 2.58 42.41
CA GLU A 882 41.93 2.25 42.97
C GLU A 882 41.97 2.72 44.43
N PRO A 883 42.50 1.92 45.37
CA PRO A 883 42.61 2.36 46.74
C PRO A 883 43.44 3.65 46.75
N GLU A 884 42.88 4.72 47.34
CA GLU A 884 43.59 5.95 47.65
C GLU A 884 44.98 5.60 48.19
N LEU A 885 46.02 5.98 47.45
CA LEU A 885 47.37 6.02 47.97
C LEU A 885 47.35 7.01 49.14
N ILE A 886 47.28 6.48 50.36
CA ILE A 886 47.47 7.25 51.59
C ILE A 886 48.80 7.99 51.47
N PRO A 887 48.83 9.34 51.58
CA PRO A 887 50.03 10.14 51.39
C PRO A 887 50.93 10.09 52.64
N GLU A 888 51.37 8.90 53.05
CA GLU A 888 52.36 8.73 54.14
C GLU A 888 53.58 7.88 53.77
N PHE A 889 53.74 7.43 52.52
CA PHE A 889 54.99 6.77 52.07
C PHE A 889 55.56 7.34 50.77
N ALA A 890 55.39 8.65 50.53
CA ALA A 890 56.24 9.39 49.60
C ALA A 890 57.59 9.72 50.28
N GLY A 891 58.43 8.70 50.52
CA GLY A 891 59.71 8.97 51.17
C GLY A 891 60.58 7.80 51.60
N VAL A 892 60.83 6.79 50.76
CA VAL A 892 62.10 6.03 50.81
C VAL A 892 62.50 5.66 49.38
N GLY A 893 63.73 6.03 49.00
CA GLY A 893 64.18 6.16 47.62
C GLY A 893 64.63 4.87 46.91
N ALA A 894 64.81 5.08 45.60
CA ALA A 894 65.69 4.44 44.62
C ALA A 894 66.24 3.02 44.90
N TYR A 895 65.91 2.08 44.02
CA TYR A 895 66.83 1.50 43.02
C TYR A 895 66.04 0.94 41.83
#